data_AF-A0A0G4KSQ8-F1
#
_entry.id   AF-A0A0G4KSQ8-F1
#
_cell.length_a   1.000
_cell.length_b   1.000
_cell.length_c   1.000
_cell.angle_alpha   90.00
_cell.angle_beta   90.00
_cell.angle_gamma   90.00
#
_symmetry.space_group_name_H-M   'P 1'
#
loop_
_entity.id
_entity.type
_entity.pdbx_description
1 polymer ?
#
loop_
_entity_poly.entity_id
_entity_poly.type
_entity_poly.pdbx_seq_one_letter_code
_entity_poly.pdbx_strand_id
1 'polypeptide(L)'
;MRIRGRGAASWRTLLFVLSWTTTTWAKDDGPTIKVSKFKHPPLNMNYFEDSDVVLFHDMSENNIYRSDDAGVSWGKVAGVPDGVAYTMTMHEFDNSRAFIITDRREHFKTTDRGKSWEKFDSGAQTSRYRDQILSFHAGDPDRVIFNGMDCAGIFCNEVATYTTNNFKEAKTLRGSTEGCWWAKSSELFTTGKDDLDRQRVLCIGADSISPFKEDQRLFISDNFFEKVDGKVQQFEPNLDTNHGIQGVVNLAVVKKYLLVATTSINTDEMSLFDGECEKAGPIVAPDEACKSAGPDTTFKGSSGWRLIPGNTCKRKDGSQKDDPVDRKCSDVVNSPAPPASGDITATQHIFKDTKLNDFEKIYLERGDSSSDSDETVIARAVEYENDGSMRVEQRVYRTRDHGKKWDEILEKEEIRGIYPHQYFKDAVFFTTKSRKVWYTIDRAEHFHEFEAPSDPGSGNPLSFHPDKKDWLIWVGQKCEKVDGKEQCFKEASISRDRGDNWRTALRYVQKCEFTGRSTYKFRDMRQIVCLTHKREDNESDNPKVIVSSNDFFEEDKQVRESNVKDFATMAEFIVVAAEDKEQKGLRALASLDGETYAAAHFPYNFEVSHQNAYTVLDSSTHAVNLFVATQLEKNQRQGSVLKSNSNGTSYVMSAPKVNCDNNYFVDFEKIIGLEGVVLINSVTGKDKKGNKILRTEISHNDGSQWAYLPPPKADVNGKAYGCSSTYGDEKCALHLHHYTERLDKKKTFSAASVAGLMFGYGNIGSSLGPIEEADTFMTTDAGITWKSVKKGAWTWQYGDQGSIVVLVPRSTEDEKAKTKSISYTTNEGKDWKDFEFSQEEVTILDITSIRTGSSRNFLLWCRSSDGKTFSVNLDFTGLTDRPCVNPESGDSDYYLWSPTHPLQDNECLFGHVSKYLRKKTDRNCYNDHRIEHLYAISNCTCTRADYDDYNFELDPHKQCSLVPGKKPLSAEQYCKENPDAVSYYEPTGYRRIPLTTCVGGTELDKISEAHPCKGKEEEFEKLRGTSGVAIFFAVVIPIGIAAAVGWWVWRNYGSQFGQIRLGESSGFDNDAPWVKYPVIAVSAAVAVVAALPLLGSALWRTASSAYERVSGGGGSWLNGGGQRRFTTRDSFARGRGDYASVDDDEGELLGDDSDEEV
;
A
#
# COMPACT_ATOMS: atom_id res chain seq x y z
N MET A 1 24.61 -67.32 -14.87
CA MET A 1 24.27 -68.61 -15.49
C MET A 1 24.47 -68.47 -17.01
N ARG A 2 25.36 -69.29 -17.60
CA ARG A 2 25.55 -69.65 -19.04
C ARG A 2 25.20 -68.60 -20.12
N ILE A 3 26.16 -67.96 -20.80
CA ILE A 3 26.92 -68.41 -22.01
C ILE A 3 26.04 -68.74 -23.24
N ARG A 4 26.31 -68.02 -24.36
CA ARG A 4 26.47 -68.44 -25.78
C ARG A 4 25.73 -67.46 -26.71
N GLY A 5 26.29 -66.93 -27.80
CA GLY A 5 27.58 -67.13 -28.46
C GLY A 5 27.46 -66.88 -29.97
N ARG A 6 28.44 -66.13 -30.52
CA ARG A 6 29.16 -66.25 -31.81
C ARG A 6 28.45 -66.20 -33.17
N GLY A 7 29.11 -65.44 -34.07
CA GLY A 7 29.33 -65.78 -35.50
C GLY A 7 28.87 -64.67 -36.46
N ALA A 8 29.69 -63.73 -36.95
CA ALA A 8 30.84 -63.79 -37.86
C ALA A 8 30.49 -64.06 -39.35
N ALA A 9 30.61 -63.02 -40.19
CA ALA A 9 31.02 -63.07 -41.61
C ALA A 9 31.42 -61.65 -42.07
N SER A 10 32.71 -61.33 -42.21
CA SER A 10 33.51 -61.43 -43.46
C SER A 10 33.02 -60.42 -44.52
N TRP A 11 33.62 -59.23 -44.66
CA TRP A 11 34.92 -58.96 -45.32
C TRP A 11 34.96 -59.44 -46.78
N ARG A 12 34.22 -58.76 -47.67
CA ARG A 12 34.44 -58.75 -49.14
C ARG A 12 33.57 -57.69 -49.85
N THR A 13 33.86 -56.41 -49.61
CA THR A 13 33.41 -55.34 -50.55
C THR A 13 34.33 -54.11 -50.53
N LEU A 14 35.60 -54.32 -50.24
CA LEU A 14 36.63 -53.26 -50.17
C LEU A 14 37.25 -52.92 -51.54
N LEU A 15 36.60 -53.30 -52.64
CA LEU A 15 37.10 -53.10 -54.01
C LEU A 15 36.07 -52.49 -54.99
N PHE A 16 34.94 -51.98 -54.50
CA PHE A 16 33.92 -51.34 -55.35
C PHE A 16 33.69 -49.83 -55.08
N VAL A 17 34.42 -49.22 -54.15
CA VAL A 17 34.19 -47.81 -53.75
C VAL A 17 35.19 -46.83 -54.40
N LEU A 18 35.98 -47.29 -55.38
CA LEU A 18 37.02 -46.47 -56.04
C LEU A 18 36.77 -46.18 -57.54
N SER A 19 35.54 -46.32 -58.03
CA SER A 19 35.24 -45.98 -59.45
C SER A 19 33.87 -45.36 -59.71
N TRP A 20 33.28 -44.67 -58.73
CA TRP A 20 32.12 -43.81 -58.95
C TRP A 20 32.43 -42.37 -58.51
N THR A 21 33.45 -41.79 -59.15
CA THR A 21 33.58 -40.34 -59.29
C THR A 21 33.12 -39.97 -60.70
N THR A 22 31.86 -39.60 -60.86
CA THR A 22 31.44 -38.54 -61.80
C THR A 22 30.10 -37.99 -61.36
N THR A 23 30.04 -36.65 -61.36
CA THR A 23 28.88 -35.77 -61.14
C THR A 23 28.38 -35.63 -59.70
N THR A 24 29.24 -35.14 -58.81
CA THR A 24 28.79 -34.04 -57.94
C THR A 24 28.52 -32.85 -58.86
N TRP A 25 27.27 -32.74 -59.33
CA TRP A 25 26.76 -31.43 -59.68
C TRP A 25 26.95 -30.58 -58.43
N ALA A 26 27.64 -29.46 -58.59
CA ALA A 26 27.65 -28.39 -57.61
C ALA A 26 26.20 -28.15 -57.18
N LYS A 27 25.87 -28.58 -55.97
CA LYS A 27 24.70 -28.08 -55.27
C LYS A 27 25.29 -27.01 -54.38
N ASP A 28 25.07 -25.76 -54.78
CA ASP A 28 25.66 -24.56 -54.21
C ASP A 28 26.05 -24.73 -52.74
N ASP A 29 27.35 -24.63 -52.46
CA ASP A 29 27.95 -24.65 -51.12
C ASP A 29 27.66 -23.33 -50.37
N GLY A 30 26.37 -22.97 -50.34
CA GLY A 30 25.81 -21.81 -49.66
C GLY A 30 24.34 -22.09 -49.28
N PRO A 31 23.78 -21.36 -48.30
CA PRO A 31 22.38 -21.49 -47.96
C PRO A 31 21.51 -21.23 -49.21
N THR A 32 20.72 -22.23 -49.63
CA THR A 32 19.79 -22.08 -50.76
C THR A 32 18.63 -21.20 -50.31
N ILE A 33 18.58 -19.95 -50.79
CA ILE A 33 17.51 -19.01 -50.45
C ILE A 33 16.35 -19.19 -51.44
N LYS A 34 15.20 -19.65 -50.95
CA LYS A 34 13.94 -19.68 -51.70
C LYS A 34 13.02 -18.57 -51.21
N VAL A 35 12.55 -17.76 -52.15
CA VAL A 35 11.64 -16.65 -51.86
C VAL A 35 10.23 -17.05 -52.28
N SER A 36 9.33 -17.16 -51.30
CA SER A 36 7.89 -17.33 -51.51
C SER A 36 7.19 -16.01 -51.23
N LYS A 37 6.26 -15.62 -52.11
CA LYS A 37 5.48 -14.38 -51.94
C LYS A 37 4.11 -14.72 -51.38
N PHE A 38 3.73 -14.03 -50.31
CA PHE A 38 2.40 -14.08 -49.73
C PHE A 38 1.71 -12.73 -49.90
N LYS A 39 0.38 -12.74 -49.93
CA LYS A 39 -0.43 -11.52 -50.06
C LYS A 39 -0.38 -10.69 -48.76
N HIS A 40 -0.29 -11.37 -47.63
CA HIS A 40 -0.15 -10.77 -46.30
C HIS A 40 1.08 -11.36 -45.60
N PRO A 41 1.62 -10.68 -44.57
CA PRO A 41 2.74 -11.22 -43.79
C PRO A 41 2.41 -12.58 -43.15
N PRO A 42 3.29 -13.59 -43.24
CA PRO A 42 3.10 -14.87 -42.57
C PRO A 42 3.31 -14.69 -41.06
N LEU A 43 2.21 -14.60 -40.30
CA LEU A 43 2.23 -14.45 -38.84
C LEU A 43 2.04 -15.83 -38.18
N ASN A 44 2.41 -15.95 -36.90
CA ASN A 44 2.30 -17.19 -36.13
C ASN A 44 2.91 -18.42 -36.85
N MET A 45 4.18 -18.29 -37.25
CA MET A 45 4.94 -19.37 -37.90
C MET A 45 5.42 -20.38 -36.85
N ASN A 46 5.04 -21.65 -37.01
CA ASN A 46 5.25 -22.72 -36.06
C ASN A 46 5.85 -23.96 -36.72
N TYR A 47 7.01 -24.40 -36.24
CA TYR A 47 7.63 -25.66 -36.65
C TYR A 47 7.13 -26.80 -35.75
N PHE A 48 6.85 -27.96 -36.34
CA PHE A 48 6.78 -29.18 -35.54
C PHE A 48 8.21 -29.59 -35.18
N GLU A 49 8.50 -29.70 -33.88
CA GLU A 49 9.82 -30.09 -33.40
C GLU A 49 10.30 -31.39 -34.07
N ASP A 50 11.61 -31.45 -34.32
CA ASP A 50 12.27 -32.53 -35.07
C ASP A 50 11.66 -32.77 -36.47
N SER A 51 11.30 -31.71 -37.17
CA SER A 51 10.81 -31.79 -38.55
C SER A 51 11.03 -30.51 -39.37
N ASP A 52 11.08 -30.66 -40.69
CA ASP A 52 11.03 -29.54 -41.65
C ASP A 52 9.60 -29.03 -41.87
N VAL A 53 8.62 -29.57 -41.16
CA VAL A 53 7.22 -29.17 -41.32
C VAL A 53 6.97 -27.88 -40.55
N VAL A 54 6.51 -26.87 -41.27
CA VAL A 54 6.16 -25.57 -40.71
C VAL A 54 4.75 -25.18 -41.12
N LEU A 55 4.04 -24.61 -40.16
CA LEU A 55 2.73 -23.99 -40.35
C LEU A 55 2.85 -22.48 -40.18
N PHE A 56 2.06 -21.68 -40.89
CA PHE A 56 1.82 -20.28 -40.51
C PHE A 56 0.35 -19.93 -40.66
N HIS A 57 -0.08 -18.89 -39.97
CA HIS A 57 -1.42 -18.34 -40.03
C HIS A 57 -1.45 -17.02 -40.81
N ASP A 58 -2.17 -16.98 -41.92
CA ASP A 58 -2.57 -15.72 -42.55
C ASP A 58 -3.76 -15.15 -41.77
N MET A 59 -3.48 -14.27 -40.80
CA MET A 59 -4.49 -13.61 -39.96
C MET A 59 -5.43 -12.68 -40.74
N SER A 60 -5.07 -12.29 -41.97
CA SER A 60 -5.91 -11.40 -42.79
C SER A 60 -6.96 -12.18 -43.57
N GLU A 61 -6.65 -13.42 -43.96
CA GLU A 61 -7.59 -14.32 -44.65
C GLU A 61 -8.09 -15.47 -43.76
N ASN A 62 -7.66 -15.54 -42.49
CA ASN A 62 -8.00 -16.61 -41.53
C ASN A 62 -7.72 -18.02 -42.09
N ASN A 63 -6.56 -18.17 -42.75
CA ASN A 63 -6.15 -19.39 -43.45
C ASN A 63 -4.81 -19.91 -42.92
N ILE A 64 -4.67 -21.22 -42.79
CA ILE A 64 -3.42 -21.87 -42.38
C ILE A 64 -2.68 -22.42 -43.60
N TYR A 65 -1.39 -22.12 -43.66
CA TYR A 65 -0.48 -22.64 -44.67
C TYR A 65 0.51 -23.60 -44.02
N ARG A 66 0.94 -24.59 -44.81
CA ARG A 66 1.86 -25.63 -44.42
C ARG A 66 2.95 -25.79 -45.47
N SER A 67 4.17 -26.00 -45.01
CA SER A 67 5.31 -26.45 -45.80
C SER A 67 5.82 -27.76 -45.20
N ASP A 68 6.20 -28.70 -46.07
CA ASP A 68 6.84 -29.97 -45.69
C ASP A 68 8.38 -29.91 -45.72
N ASP A 69 8.93 -28.78 -46.16
CA ASP A 69 10.30 -28.63 -46.63
C ASP A 69 10.95 -27.33 -46.13
N ALA A 70 10.66 -26.97 -44.87
CA ALA A 70 11.23 -25.82 -44.15
C ALA A 70 11.06 -24.49 -44.88
N GLY A 71 9.91 -24.31 -45.53
CA GLY A 71 9.51 -23.07 -46.21
C GLY A 71 9.95 -22.95 -47.67
N VAL A 72 10.49 -24.03 -48.27
CA VAL A 72 10.84 -24.06 -49.71
C VAL A 72 9.58 -24.04 -50.59
N SER A 73 8.52 -24.75 -50.20
CA SER A 73 7.22 -24.74 -50.85
C SER A 73 6.09 -24.66 -49.82
N TRP A 74 5.01 -23.95 -50.16
CA TRP A 74 3.89 -23.70 -49.26
C TRP A 74 2.56 -24.05 -49.93
N GLY A 75 1.65 -24.64 -49.16
CA GLY A 75 0.26 -24.87 -49.57
C GLY A 75 -0.70 -24.59 -48.42
N LYS A 76 -1.92 -24.16 -48.73
CA LYS A 76 -3.00 -24.09 -47.74
C LYS A 76 -3.29 -25.49 -47.20
N VAL A 77 -3.54 -25.61 -45.90
CA VAL A 77 -3.86 -26.91 -45.30
C VAL A 77 -5.16 -27.47 -45.89
N ALA A 78 -5.16 -28.76 -46.23
CA ALA A 78 -6.34 -29.43 -46.76
C ALA A 78 -7.28 -29.88 -45.63
N GLY A 79 -8.60 -29.82 -45.86
CA GLY A 79 -9.61 -30.29 -44.92
C GLY A 79 -10.14 -29.25 -43.93
N VAL A 80 -9.56 -28.05 -43.91
CA VAL A 80 -10.05 -26.89 -43.14
C VAL A 80 -10.67 -25.90 -44.13
N PRO A 81 -11.93 -25.44 -43.92
CA PRO A 81 -12.54 -24.43 -44.78
C PRO A 81 -11.75 -23.11 -44.80
N ASP A 82 -11.76 -22.41 -45.93
CA ASP A 82 -11.13 -21.10 -46.02
C ASP A 82 -11.82 -20.09 -45.08
N GLY A 83 -11.05 -19.27 -44.38
CA GLY A 83 -11.55 -18.13 -43.60
C GLY A 83 -12.03 -18.42 -42.18
N VAL A 84 -11.88 -19.65 -41.68
CA VAL A 84 -12.44 -20.07 -40.38
C VAL A 84 -11.43 -20.16 -39.25
N ALA A 85 -10.12 -20.07 -39.54
CA ALA A 85 -9.09 -20.15 -38.51
C ALA A 85 -9.06 -18.83 -37.71
N TYR A 86 -9.41 -18.90 -36.44
CA TYR A 86 -9.26 -17.78 -35.51
C TYR A 86 -7.85 -17.74 -34.92
N THR A 87 -7.34 -18.90 -34.50
CA THR A 87 -5.95 -19.07 -34.09
C THR A 87 -5.49 -20.52 -34.30
N MET A 88 -4.19 -20.74 -34.22
CA MET A 88 -3.56 -22.05 -34.34
C MET A 88 -2.60 -22.26 -33.18
N THR A 89 -2.64 -23.43 -32.57
CA THR A 89 -1.88 -23.78 -31.38
C THR A 89 -1.25 -25.16 -31.55
N MET A 90 0.06 -25.24 -31.37
CA MET A 90 0.80 -26.50 -31.37
C MET A 90 0.61 -27.20 -30.01
N HIS A 91 0.60 -28.53 -29.98
CA HIS A 91 0.55 -29.25 -28.71
C HIS A 91 1.90 -29.17 -27.99
N GLU A 92 1.92 -28.63 -26.77
CA GLU A 92 3.16 -28.33 -26.04
C GLU A 92 4.05 -29.54 -25.76
N PHE A 93 3.46 -30.74 -25.61
CA PHE A 93 4.18 -31.98 -25.24
C PHE A 93 4.10 -33.08 -26.29
N ASP A 94 3.58 -32.80 -27.50
CA ASP A 94 3.43 -33.79 -28.56
C ASP A 94 3.68 -33.13 -29.92
N ASN A 95 4.89 -33.35 -30.46
CA ASN A 95 5.36 -32.77 -31.71
C ASN A 95 4.67 -33.32 -32.98
N SER A 96 3.62 -34.13 -32.83
CA SER A 96 2.77 -34.56 -33.94
C SER A 96 1.42 -33.84 -33.99
N ARG A 97 1.06 -33.11 -32.93
CA ARG A 97 -0.29 -32.58 -32.73
C ARG A 97 -0.34 -31.06 -32.83
N ALA A 98 -1.41 -30.55 -33.44
CA ALA A 98 -1.74 -29.14 -33.45
C ALA A 98 -3.26 -28.97 -33.57
N PHE A 99 -3.73 -27.78 -33.22
CA PHE A 99 -5.14 -27.44 -33.18
C PHE A 99 -5.35 -26.12 -33.93
N ILE A 100 -6.36 -26.08 -34.78
CA ILE A 100 -6.89 -24.87 -35.39
C ILE A 100 -8.20 -24.58 -34.68
N ILE A 101 -8.21 -23.46 -33.98
CA ILE A 101 -9.35 -22.96 -33.25
C ILE A 101 -10.12 -22.01 -34.16
N THR A 102 -11.45 -22.11 -34.12
CA THR A 102 -12.38 -21.29 -34.90
C THR A 102 -13.12 -20.35 -33.95
N ASP A 103 -13.90 -19.41 -34.46
CA ASP A 103 -14.77 -18.55 -33.64
C ASP A 103 -16.03 -19.27 -33.10
N ARG A 104 -16.22 -20.54 -33.45
CA ARG A 104 -17.37 -21.38 -33.06
C ARG A 104 -16.95 -22.42 -32.03
N ARG A 105 -17.80 -23.43 -31.83
CA ARG A 105 -17.55 -24.61 -30.98
C ARG A 105 -16.91 -25.79 -31.74
N GLU A 106 -16.94 -25.75 -33.09
CA GLU A 106 -16.32 -26.76 -33.94
C GLU A 106 -14.91 -26.31 -34.36
N HIS A 107 -13.91 -27.15 -34.11
CA HIS A 107 -12.49 -26.87 -34.36
C HIS A 107 -11.84 -27.98 -35.16
N PHE A 108 -10.55 -27.84 -35.49
CA PHE A 108 -9.80 -28.86 -36.21
C PHE A 108 -8.54 -29.23 -35.46
N LYS A 109 -8.21 -30.52 -35.41
CA LYS A 109 -6.97 -31.03 -34.81
C LYS A 109 -6.23 -31.89 -35.80
N THR A 110 -4.92 -31.96 -35.67
CA THR A 110 -4.05 -32.90 -36.38
C THR A 110 -3.30 -33.74 -35.35
N THR A 111 -2.98 -34.97 -35.74
CA THR A 111 -2.07 -35.86 -34.99
C THR A 111 -0.94 -36.39 -35.89
N ASP A 112 -0.74 -35.76 -37.05
CA ASP A 112 0.20 -36.20 -38.09
C ASP A 112 1.00 -35.04 -38.68
N ARG A 113 1.29 -34.03 -37.85
CA ARG A 113 2.04 -32.81 -38.22
C ARG A 113 1.35 -31.99 -39.32
N GLY A 114 0.03 -31.85 -39.23
CA GLY A 114 -0.78 -31.03 -40.13
C GLY A 114 -0.99 -31.60 -41.52
N LYS A 115 -0.65 -32.89 -41.75
CA LYS A 115 -0.91 -33.56 -43.04
C LYS A 115 -2.41 -33.79 -43.24
N SER A 116 -3.11 -34.15 -42.17
CA SER A 116 -4.56 -34.26 -42.13
C SER A 116 -5.13 -33.54 -40.90
N TRP A 117 -6.36 -33.05 -41.07
CA TRP A 117 -7.09 -32.30 -40.04
C TRP A 117 -8.45 -32.96 -39.81
N GLU A 118 -8.74 -33.30 -38.56
CA GLU A 118 -9.99 -33.87 -38.09
C GLU A 118 -10.80 -32.80 -37.36
N LYS A 119 -12.10 -32.70 -37.67
CA LYS A 119 -13.00 -31.80 -36.94
C LYS A 119 -13.29 -32.36 -35.53
N PHE A 120 -13.30 -31.51 -34.52
CA PHE A 120 -13.75 -31.86 -33.17
C PHE A 120 -14.65 -30.78 -32.57
N ASP A 121 -15.41 -31.16 -31.54
CA ASP A 121 -16.25 -30.27 -30.75
C ASP A 121 -15.61 -30.11 -29.36
N SER A 122 -15.32 -28.86 -28.96
CA SER A 122 -14.73 -28.53 -27.65
C SER A 122 -15.75 -28.45 -26.51
N GLY A 123 -17.05 -28.52 -26.78
CA GLY A 123 -18.11 -28.39 -25.79
C GLY A 123 -18.51 -26.95 -25.48
N ALA A 124 -17.67 -25.96 -25.81
CA ALA A 124 -17.89 -24.53 -25.58
C ALA A 124 -17.48 -23.71 -26.83
N GLN A 125 -17.95 -22.47 -26.96
CA GLN A 125 -17.45 -21.59 -28.02
C GLN A 125 -16.07 -21.04 -27.64
N THR A 126 -15.24 -20.67 -28.60
CA THR A 126 -13.94 -20.04 -28.31
C THR A 126 -14.10 -18.74 -27.55
N SER A 127 -13.33 -18.56 -26.47
CA SER A 127 -13.27 -17.31 -25.72
C SER A 127 -12.76 -16.17 -26.61
N ARG A 128 -13.44 -15.02 -26.59
CA ARG A 128 -12.97 -13.76 -27.21
C ARG A 128 -12.22 -12.86 -26.25
N TYR A 129 -12.17 -13.24 -24.98
CA TYR A 129 -11.59 -12.43 -23.91
C TYR A 129 -10.19 -12.93 -23.51
N ARG A 130 -9.72 -14.03 -24.12
CA ARG A 130 -8.53 -14.76 -23.69
C ARG A 130 -7.70 -15.35 -24.81
N ASP A 131 -6.39 -15.26 -24.64
CA ASP A 131 -5.43 -15.77 -25.62
C ASP A 131 -5.09 -17.27 -25.40
N GLN A 132 -5.06 -17.74 -24.15
CA GLN A 132 -4.75 -19.15 -23.83
C GLN A 132 -6.01 -20.03 -23.81
N ILE A 133 -6.37 -20.54 -24.99
CA ILE A 133 -7.59 -21.35 -25.19
C ILE A 133 -7.39 -22.82 -24.78
N LEU A 134 -6.19 -23.38 -25.00
CA LEU A 134 -5.88 -24.78 -24.68
C LEU A 134 -4.86 -24.88 -23.55
N SER A 135 -5.08 -25.79 -22.60
CA SER A 135 -4.10 -26.20 -21.59
C SER A 135 -3.82 -27.71 -21.70
N PHE A 136 -2.57 -28.07 -21.90
CA PHE A 136 -2.12 -29.45 -22.12
C PHE A 136 -1.57 -30.09 -20.85
N HIS A 137 -1.80 -31.39 -20.71
CA HIS A 137 -1.21 -32.17 -19.63
C HIS A 137 0.15 -32.73 -20.07
N ALA A 138 1.20 -32.46 -19.30
CA ALA A 138 2.57 -32.81 -19.67
C ALA A 138 2.86 -34.31 -19.66
N GLY A 139 2.11 -35.09 -18.88
CA GLY A 139 2.27 -36.55 -18.83
C GLY A 139 1.35 -37.34 -19.75
N ASP A 140 0.41 -36.70 -20.46
CA ASP A 140 -0.64 -37.39 -21.22
C ASP A 140 -1.22 -36.47 -22.32
N PRO A 141 -0.80 -36.62 -23.58
CA PRO A 141 -1.19 -35.71 -24.66
C PRO A 141 -2.65 -35.85 -25.10
N ASP A 142 -3.39 -36.83 -24.59
CA ASP A 142 -4.83 -36.95 -24.82
C ASP A 142 -5.64 -36.09 -23.83
N ARG A 143 -5.01 -35.54 -22.80
CA ARG A 143 -5.64 -34.70 -21.79
C ARG A 143 -5.44 -33.23 -22.12
N VAL A 144 -6.56 -32.58 -22.44
CA VAL A 144 -6.57 -31.17 -22.81
C VAL A 144 -7.75 -30.50 -22.11
N ILE A 145 -7.50 -29.32 -21.54
CA ILE A 145 -8.55 -28.42 -21.06
C ILE A 145 -8.76 -27.36 -22.14
N PHE A 146 -10.02 -27.07 -22.45
CA PHE A 146 -10.42 -26.00 -23.36
C PHE A 146 -11.11 -24.90 -22.54
N ASN A 147 -10.50 -23.73 -22.51
CA ASN A 147 -11.05 -22.52 -21.89
C ASN A 147 -11.83 -21.76 -22.98
N GLY A 148 -13.15 -21.72 -22.83
CA GLY A 148 -14.07 -21.13 -23.80
C GLY A 148 -15.13 -20.26 -23.15
N MET A 149 -16.17 -19.95 -23.89
CA MET A 149 -17.32 -19.17 -23.43
C MET A 149 -18.63 -19.82 -23.84
N ASP A 150 -19.67 -19.56 -23.07
CA ASP A 150 -21.05 -19.88 -23.39
C ASP A 150 -21.88 -18.59 -23.48
N CYS A 151 -22.47 -18.33 -24.65
CA CYS A 151 -23.12 -17.07 -24.98
C CYS A 151 -24.62 -17.22 -25.14
N ALA A 152 -25.36 -16.42 -24.36
CA ALA A 152 -26.78 -16.18 -24.54
C ALA A 152 -27.00 -14.77 -25.12
N GLY A 153 -26.95 -14.65 -26.45
CA GLY A 153 -27.05 -13.37 -27.15
C GLY A 153 -25.77 -12.56 -27.05
N ILE A 154 -25.84 -11.35 -26.47
CA ILE A 154 -24.66 -10.48 -26.23
C ILE A 154 -23.95 -10.78 -24.91
N PHE A 155 -24.54 -11.59 -24.04
CA PHE A 155 -23.97 -11.95 -22.74
C PHE A 155 -23.28 -13.30 -22.84
N CYS A 156 -21.99 -13.33 -22.50
CA CYS A 156 -21.18 -14.52 -22.57
C CYS A 156 -20.50 -14.77 -21.23
N ASN A 157 -20.54 -16.01 -20.75
CA ASN A 157 -19.85 -16.42 -19.54
C ASN A 157 -18.67 -17.32 -19.90
N GLU A 158 -17.51 -17.08 -19.31
CA GLU A 158 -16.35 -17.97 -19.47
C GLU A 158 -16.62 -19.32 -18.80
N VAL A 159 -16.33 -20.39 -19.53
CA VAL A 159 -16.53 -21.78 -19.12
C VAL A 159 -15.32 -22.61 -19.52
N ALA A 160 -14.99 -23.61 -18.73
CA ALA A 160 -13.97 -24.59 -19.07
C ALA A 160 -14.61 -25.95 -19.35
N THR A 161 -14.11 -26.62 -20.39
CA THR A 161 -14.35 -28.03 -20.66
C THR A 161 -13.03 -28.78 -20.67
N TYR A 162 -13.08 -30.10 -20.57
CA TYR A 162 -11.90 -30.93 -20.63
C TYR A 162 -12.15 -32.20 -21.44
N THR A 163 -11.08 -32.75 -21.96
CA THR A 163 -11.05 -34.06 -22.58
C THR A 163 -9.93 -34.89 -21.96
N THR A 164 -10.10 -36.20 -21.99
CA THR A 164 -9.07 -37.18 -21.62
C THR A 164 -8.79 -38.16 -22.76
N ASN A 165 -9.33 -37.86 -23.95
CA ASN A 165 -9.27 -38.71 -25.13
C ASN A 165 -9.09 -37.88 -26.42
N ASN A 166 -8.36 -36.75 -26.32
CA ASN A 166 -8.05 -35.84 -27.40
C ASN A 166 -9.30 -35.35 -28.16
N PHE A 167 -10.31 -34.87 -27.44
CA PHE A 167 -11.57 -34.34 -27.98
C PHE A 167 -12.34 -35.33 -28.88
N LYS A 168 -12.26 -36.64 -28.60
CA LYS A 168 -13.32 -37.55 -29.05
C LYS A 168 -14.62 -37.28 -28.28
N GLU A 169 -14.46 -36.89 -27.03
CA GLU A 169 -15.52 -36.35 -26.18
C GLU A 169 -14.95 -35.16 -25.39
N ALA A 170 -15.75 -34.11 -25.24
CA ALA A 170 -15.48 -32.99 -24.36
C ALA A 170 -16.53 -32.97 -23.23
N LYS A 171 -16.08 -32.84 -21.99
CA LYS A 171 -16.91 -32.79 -20.79
C LYS A 171 -16.83 -31.42 -20.15
N THR A 172 -17.94 -30.94 -19.59
CA THR A 172 -17.93 -29.70 -18.81
C THR A 172 -17.05 -29.87 -17.57
N LEU A 173 -16.13 -28.94 -17.37
CA LEU A 173 -15.28 -28.89 -16.18
C LEU A 173 -15.93 -27.97 -15.15
N ARG A 174 -16.14 -26.70 -15.51
CA ARG A 174 -16.66 -25.67 -14.61
C ARG A 174 -17.13 -24.44 -15.41
N GLY A 175 -18.15 -23.73 -14.93
CA GLY A 175 -18.53 -22.40 -15.43
C GLY A 175 -18.06 -21.27 -14.51
N SER A 176 -18.09 -20.03 -15.00
CA SER A 176 -17.57 -18.85 -14.29
C SER A 176 -16.09 -19.00 -13.95
N THR A 177 -15.28 -19.28 -14.98
CA THR A 177 -13.84 -19.53 -14.83
C THR A 177 -13.01 -18.48 -15.54
N GLU A 178 -11.95 -18.02 -14.88
CA GLU A 178 -10.92 -17.14 -15.45
C GLU A 178 -9.68 -17.95 -15.81
N GLY A 179 -9.84 -19.28 -15.95
CA GLY A 179 -8.88 -20.20 -16.55
C GLY A 179 -8.74 -21.46 -15.76
N CYS A 180 -8.59 -22.57 -16.49
CA CYS A 180 -8.31 -23.86 -15.91
C CYS A 180 -7.07 -24.47 -16.55
N TRP A 181 -6.26 -25.09 -15.70
CA TRP A 181 -5.02 -25.76 -16.07
C TRP A 181 -4.93 -27.12 -15.39
N TRP A 182 -4.25 -28.04 -16.05
CA TRP A 182 -3.75 -29.24 -15.40
C TRP A 182 -2.71 -28.86 -14.36
N ALA A 183 -2.75 -29.47 -13.16
CA ALA A 183 -1.66 -29.28 -12.20
C ALA A 183 -0.32 -29.78 -12.78
N LYS A 184 -0.36 -30.88 -13.54
CA LYS A 184 0.78 -31.40 -14.29
C LYS A 184 0.83 -30.85 -15.71
N SER A 185 1.10 -29.56 -15.83
CA SER A 185 1.37 -28.86 -17.09
C SER A 185 2.87 -28.64 -17.35
N SER A 186 3.75 -29.30 -16.59
CA SER A 186 5.18 -29.42 -16.90
C SER A 186 5.66 -30.84 -16.63
N GLU A 187 6.55 -31.37 -17.48
CA GLU A 187 7.13 -32.71 -17.30
C GLU A 187 7.88 -32.87 -15.97
N LEU A 188 8.38 -31.75 -15.41
CA LEU A 188 9.13 -31.72 -14.16
C LEU A 188 8.25 -31.55 -12.91
N PHE A 189 6.97 -31.21 -13.07
CA PHE A 189 6.05 -31.02 -11.95
C PHE A 189 5.46 -32.36 -11.51
N THR A 190 5.45 -32.60 -10.19
CA THR A 190 4.74 -33.72 -9.57
C THR A 190 4.25 -33.32 -8.18
N THR A 191 3.06 -33.80 -7.84
CA THR A 191 2.48 -33.76 -6.49
C THR A 191 3.07 -34.83 -5.56
N GLY A 192 3.92 -35.72 -6.10
CA GLY A 192 4.42 -36.90 -5.39
C GLY A 192 3.42 -38.07 -5.35
N LYS A 193 2.25 -37.94 -6.00
CA LYS A 193 1.24 -38.99 -6.11
C LYS A 193 0.71 -39.10 -7.55
N ASP A 194 0.82 -40.28 -8.14
CA ASP A 194 0.49 -40.53 -9.56
C ASP A 194 -0.99 -40.32 -9.92
N ASP A 195 -1.90 -40.51 -8.97
CA ASP A 195 -3.33 -40.26 -9.14
C ASP A 195 -3.64 -38.76 -9.23
N LEU A 196 -3.08 -37.97 -8.30
CA LEU A 196 -3.21 -36.51 -8.30
C LEU A 196 -2.52 -35.89 -9.52
N ASP A 197 -1.35 -36.39 -9.88
CA ASP A 197 -0.62 -35.96 -11.09
C ASP A 197 -1.45 -36.13 -12.37
N ARG A 198 -2.38 -37.09 -12.41
CA ARG A 198 -3.22 -37.37 -13.60
C ARG A 198 -4.55 -36.61 -13.62
N GLN A 199 -5.05 -36.19 -12.46
CA GLN A 199 -6.44 -35.76 -12.29
C GLN A 199 -6.59 -34.37 -11.68
N ARG A 200 -5.57 -33.86 -10.98
CA ARG A 200 -5.67 -32.58 -10.30
C ARG A 200 -5.75 -31.44 -11.31
N VAL A 201 -6.81 -30.64 -11.17
CA VAL A 201 -7.09 -29.46 -11.99
C VAL A 201 -7.11 -28.23 -11.11
N LEU A 202 -6.59 -27.14 -11.65
CA LEU A 202 -6.47 -25.84 -11.02
C LEU A 202 -7.32 -24.88 -11.84
N CYS A 203 -8.32 -24.23 -11.23
CA CYS A 203 -9.16 -23.26 -11.91
C CYS A 203 -9.23 -21.97 -11.12
N ILE A 204 -9.02 -20.84 -11.79
CA ILE A 204 -9.41 -19.54 -11.25
C ILE A 204 -10.92 -19.44 -11.42
N GLY A 205 -11.65 -19.41 -10.31
CA GLY A 205 -13.09 -19.18 -10.32
C GLY A 205 -13.37 -17.69 -10.20
N ALA A 206 -14.12 -17.14 -11.16
CA ALA A 206 -14.75 -15.84 -11.02
C ALA A 206 -15.96 -15.97 -10.10
N ASP A 207 -16.18 -14.98 -9.25
CA ASP A 207 -17.42 -14.88 -8.50
C ASP A 207 -18.57 -14.58 -9.49
N SER A 208 -19.68 -15.28 -9.36
CA SER A 208 -20.87 -15.06 -10.19
C SER A 208 -21.49 -13.66 -10.05
N ILE A 209 -21.12 -12.91 -9.02
CA ILE A 209 -21.71 -11.60 -8.66
C ILE A 209 -20.71 -10.46 -8.88
N SER A 210 -19.40 -10.74 -8.86
CA SER A 210 -18.36 -9.72 -8.99
C SER A 210 -17.67 -9.74 -10.36
N PRO A 211 -17.63 -8.61 -11.08
CA PRO A 211 -16.82 -8.46 -12.30
C PRO A 211 -15.34 -8.14 -12.00
N PHE A 212 -14.94 -8.04 -10.74
CA PHE A 212 -13.61 -7.62 -10.32
C PHE A 212 -12.63 -8.81 -10.26
N LYS A 213 -11.39 -8.59 -10.74
CA LYS A 213 -10.33 -9.61 -10.79
C LYS A 213 -9.83 -9.97 -9.39
N GLU A 214 -9.98 -9.05 -8.46
CA GLU A 214 -9.63 -9.12 -7.05
C GLU A 214 -10.45 -10.18 -6.29
N ASP A 215 -11.66 -10.47 -6.76
CA ASP A 215 -12.54 -11.47 -6.13
C ASP A 215 -12.32 -12.88 -6.69
N GLN A 216 -11.44 -13.01 -7.69
CA GLN A 216 -11.10 -14.28 -8.29
C GLN A 216 -10.26 -15.13 -7.33
N ARG A 217 -10.58 -16.42 -7.25
CA ARG A 217 -9.95 -17.35 -6.32
C ARG A 217 -9.45 -18.59 -7.03
N LEU A 218 -8.33 -19.13 -6.58
CA LEU A 218 -7.78 -20.37 -7.10
C LEU A 218 -8.42 -21.58 -6.43
N PHE A 219 -9.21 -22.33 -7.19
CA PHE A 219 -9.81 -23.58 -6.75
C PHE A 219 -9.07 -24.78 -7.33
N ILE A 220 -8.82 -25.78 -6.47
CA ILE A 220 -8.23 -27.06 -6.84
C ILE A 220 -9.31 -28.14 -6.73
N SER A 221 -9.36 -29.00 -7.73
CA SER A 221 -10.16 -30.22 -7.70
C SER A 221 -9.31 -31.44 -8.06
N ASP A 222 -9.58 -32.54 -7.38
CA ASP A 222 -8.96 -33.85 -7.62
C ASP A 222 -9.87 -34.78 -8.42
N ASN A 223 -11.08 -34.33 -8.79
CA ASN A 223 -12.09 -35.12 -9.49
C ASN A 223 -12.84 -34.30 -10.57
N PHE A 224 -12.18 -33.33 -11.19
CA PHE A 224 -12.77 -32.50 -12.26
C PHE A 224 -14.00 -31.69 -11.82
N PHE A 225 -14.03 -31.23 -10.58
CA PHE A 225 -15.11 -30.46 -9.95
C PHE A 225 -16.46 -31.22 -9.92
N GLU A 226 -16.42 -32.55 -9.93
CA GLU A 226 -17.62 -33.37 -9.80
C GLU A 226 -18.21 -33.28 -8.38
N LYS A 227 -19.54 -33.41 -8.29
CA LYS A 227 -20.25 -33.34 -7.02
C LYS A 227 -20.08 -34.63 -6.21
N VAL A 228 -19.66 -34.49 -4.96
CA VAL A 228 -19.66 -35.55 -3.93
C VAL A 228 -20.64 -35.12 -2.84
N ASP A 229 -21.63 -35.96 -2.53
CA ASP A 229 -22.70 -35.66 -1.55
C ASP A 229 -23.43 -34.33 -1.81
N GLY A 230 -23.67 -34.02 -3.09
CA GLY A 230 -24.39 -32.82 -3.52
C GLY A 230 -23.56 -31.53 -3.51
N LYS A 231 -22.29 -31.55 -3.07
CA LYS A 231 -21.36 -30.42 -3.11
C LYS A 231 -20.26 -30.65 -4.15
N VAL A 232 -19.91 -29.62 -4.90
CA VAL A 232 -18.77 -29.66 -5.83
C VAL A 232 -17.49 -29.91 -5.02
N GLN A 233 -16.70 -30.92 -5.40
CA GLN A 233 -15.40 -31.15 -4.76
C GLN A 233 -14.44 -30.08 -5.26
N GLN A 234 -14.08 -29.19 -4.33
CA GLN A 234 -13.08 -28.15 -4.54
C GLN A 234 -12.51 -27.75 -3.19
N PHE A 235 -11.25 -27.33 -3.19
CA PHE A 235 -10.60 -26.71 -2.06
C PHE A 235 -9.62 -25.65 -2.56
N GLU A 236 -9.26 -24.71 -1.70
CA GLU A 236 -8.27 -23.69 -2.03
C GLU A 236 -6.89 -24.13 -1.50
N PRO A 237 -5.81 -23.87 -2.25
CA PRO A 237 -4.47 -24.20 -1.78
C PRO A 237 -4.08 -23.32 -0.58
N ASN A 238 -3.39 -23.91 0.39
CA ASN A 238 -2.77 -23.17 1.48
C ASN A 238 -1.34 -22.78 1.05
N LEU A 239 -1.13 -21.50 0.73
CA LEU A 239 0.17 -20.94 0.37
C LEU A 239 0.74 -20.12 1.54
N ASP A 240 0.90 -20.78 2.69
CA ASP A 240 1.50 -20.24 3.92
C ASP A 240 0.69 -19.14 4.65
N THR A 241 -0.61 -18.99 4.37
CA THR A 241 -1.46 -17.96 4.96
C THR A 241 -2.67 -18.49 5.77
N ASN A 242 -2.83 -19.81 5.93
CA ASN A 242 -3.98 -20.47 6.59
C ASN A 242 -5.37 -20.11 6.01
N HIS A 243 -5.42 -19.34 4.91
CA HIS A 243 -6.60 -18.93 4.17
C HIS A 243 -6.34 -19.04 2.67
N GLY A 244 -7.39 -19.15 1.87
CA GLY A 244 -7.24 -19.16 0.41
C GLY A 244 -6.94 -17.76 -0.13
N ILE A 245 -6.32 -17.71 -1.32
CA ILE A 245 -5.81 -16.47 -1.90
C ILE A 245 -6.84 -15.85 -2.86
N GLN A 246 -7.09 -14.57 -2.68
CA GLN A 246 -7.91 -13.72 -3.53
C GLN A 246 -7.06 -12.96 -4.55
N GLY A 247 -7.71 -12.38 -5.56
CA GLY A 247 -7.06 -11.63 -6.62
C GLY A 247 -6.25 -12.48 -7.57
N VAL A 248 -6.54 -13.78 -7.69
CA VAL A 248 -5.75 -14.63 -8.58
C VAL A 248 -6.10 -14.32 -10.02
N VAL A 249 -5.17 -13.71 -10.75
CA VAL A 249 -5.38 -13.27 -12.15
C VAL A 249 -4.72 -14.17 -13.17
N ASN A 250 -3.69 -14.92 -12.78
CA ASN A 250 -3.02 -15.83 -13.67
C ASN A 250 -2.33 -16.97 -12.92
N LEU A 251 -2.05 -18.05 -13.63
CA LEU A 251 -1.34 -19.22 -13.12
C LEU A 251 -0.32 -19.69 -14.15
N ALA A 252 0.92 -19.89 -13.71
CA ALA A 252 1.98 -20.41 -14.54
C ALA A 252 2.67 -21.60 -13.84
N VAL A 253 2.78 -22.73 -14.53
CA VAL A 253 3.56 -23.87 -14.04
C VAL A 253 4.90 -23.85 -14.76
N VAL A 254 5.97 -23.57 -14.01
CA VAL A 254 7.33 -23.44 -14.54
C VAL A 254 8.22 -24.50 -13.90
N LYS A 255 8.62 -25.48 -14.69
CA LYS A 255 9.39 -26.65 -14.23
C LYS A 255 8.67 -27.38 -13.10
N LYS A 256 9.27 -27.46 -11.91
CA LYS A 256 8.70 -28.12 -10.73
C LYS A 256 7.88 -27.17 -9.83
N TYR A 257 7.69 -25.92 -10.25
CA TYR A 257 7.05 -24.88 -9.45
C TYR A 257 5.71 -24.48 -10.08
N LEU A 258 4.74 -24.17 -9.23
CA LEU A 258 3.46 -23.58 -9.60
C LEU A 258 3.48 -22.16 -9.06
N LEU A 259 3.47 -21.19 -9.97
CA LEU A 259 3.43 -19.77 -9.66
C LEU A 259 2.00 -19.28 -9.86
N VAL A 260 1.50 -18.57 -8.86
CA VAL A 260 0.19 -17.94 -8.89
C VAL A 260 0.42 -16.44 -8.92
N ALA A 261 -0.03 -15.79 -9.99
CA ALA A 261 -0.01 -14.35 -10.08
C ALA A 261 -1.27 -13.82 -9.43
N THR A 262 -1.09 -13.01 -8.40
CA THR A 262 -2.18 -12.36 -7.69
C THR A 262 -2.11 -10.87 -7.98
N THR A 263 -3.20 -10.32 -8.50
CA THR A 263 -3.41 -8.89 -8.46
C THR A 263 -3.84 -8.52 -7.05
N SER A 264 -3.18 -7.53 -6.49
CA SER A 264 -3.76 -6.74 -5.43
C SER A 264 -4.23 -5.44 -6.05
N ILE A 265 -5.28 -4.85 -5.49
CA ILE A 265 -5.68 -3.50 -5.84
C ILE A 265 -4.43 -2.60 -5.73
N ASN A 266 -3.97 -2.07 -6.89
CA ASN A 266 -2.92 -1.04 -7.09
C ASN A 266 -1.48 -1.45 -7.54
N THR A 267 -1.23 -2.59 -8.24
CA THR A 267 0.12 -2.90 -8.81
C THR A 267 0.09 -3.57 -10.20
N ASP A 268 0.97 -3.19 -11.15
CA ASP A 268 1.02 -3.72 -12.54
C ASP A 268 2.41 -4.30 -12.98
N GLU A 269 3.31 -4.72 -12.08
CA GLU A 269 4.69 -5.10 -12.49
C GLU A 269 4.86 -6.51 -13.07
N MET A 270 5.40 -6.60 -14.30
CA MET A 270 6.12 -7.77 -14.84
C MET A 270 7.20 -7.30 -15.84
N SER A 271 8.45 -7.73 -15.68
CA SER A 271 9.52 -7.47 -16.65
C SER A 271 10.57 -8.60 -16.74
N LEU A 272 11.04 -8.88 -17.97
CA LEU A 272 12.10 -9.85 -18.31
C LEU A 272 12.83 -9.36 -19.58
N PHE A 273 14.17 -9.33 -19.60
CA PHE A 273 14.97 -9.02 -20.79
C PHE A 273 16.31 -9.79 -20.88
N ASP A 274 16.89 -9.73 -22.09
CA ASP A 274 17.75 -10.67 -22.82
C ASP A 274 19.26 -10.29 -22.83
N GLY A 275 20.15 -11.23 -23.21
CA GLY A 275 21.20 -10.88 -24.18
C GLY A 275 22.69 -11.20 -23.94
N GLU A 276 23.27 -11.02 -22.75
CA GLU A 276 24.67 -11.38 -22.45
C GLU A 276 24.80 -11.90 -21.01
N CYS A 277 25.59 -12.96 -20.78
CA CYS A 277 25.71 -13.59 -19.45
C CYS A 277 26.70 -12.81 -18.57
N GLU A 278 26.32 -11.58 -18.21
CA GLU A 278 26.96 -10.81 -17.15
C GLU A 278 26.50 -11.34 -15.78
N LYS A 279 27.23 -10.98 -14.71
CA LYS A 279 26.88 -11.40 -13.35
C LYS A 279 25.55 -10.75 -12.94
N ALA A 280 24.43 -11.39 -13.25
CA ALA A 280 23.08 -10.99 -12.86
C ALA A 280 22.73 -11.48 -11.44
N GLY A 281 23.60 -11.17 -10.46
CA GLY A 281 23.33 -11.41 -9.05
C GLY A 281 24.39 -12.21 -8.26
N PRO A 282 24.04 -12.61 -7.02
CA PRO A 282 24.87 -13.41 -6.13
C PRO A 282 25.60 -14.62 -6.73
N ILE A 283 26.86 -14.83 -6.36
CA ILE A 283 27.42 -16.19 -6.35
C ILE A 283 26.94 -16.84 -5.06
N VAL A 284 26.35 -18.04 -5.13
CA VAL A 284 25.91 -18.79 -3.95
C VAL A 284 26.99 -19.81 -3.60
N ALA A 285 27.49 -19.76 -2.36
CA ALA A 285 28.40 -20.78 -1.86
C ALA A 285 27.63 -22.05 -1.46
N PRO A 286 28.21 -23.25 -1.63
CA PRO A 286 27.69 -24.46 -0.99
C PRO A 286 27.54 -24.25 0.52
N ASP A 287 26.49 -24.83 1.12
CA ASP A 287 26.26 -24.76 2.56
C ASP A 287 27.54 -25.10 3.32
N GLU A 288 27.97 -24.17 4.19
CA GLU A 288 29.19 -24.20 5.02
C GLU A 288 30.52 -23.73 4.40
N ALA A 289 30.66 -23.63 3.08
CA ALA A 289 31.97 -23.33 2.46
C ALA A 289 32.55 -21.95 2.86
N CYS A 290 31.69 -20.96 3.09
CA CYS A 290 32.12 -19.60 3.47
C CYS A 290 31.68 -19.17 4.88
N LYS A 291 30.96 -19.99 5.66
CA LYS A 291 30.40 -19.61 6.98
C LYS A 291 31.46 -19.29 8.06
N SER A 292 32.73 -19.65 7.83
CA SER A 292 33.83 -19.46 8.78
C SER A 292 35.17 -19.12 8.10
N ALA A 293 35.12 -18.74 6.82
CA ALA A 293 36.29 -18.56 5.98
C ALA A 293 36.62 -17.07 5.81
N GLY A 294 37.91 -16.71 5.76
CA GLY A 294 38.33 -15.33 5.48
C GLY A 294 37.94 -14.89 4.06
N PRO A 295 37.87 -13.56 3.78
CA PRO A 295 37.37 -13.03 2.50
C PRO A 295 38.15 -13.51 1.26
N ASP A 296 39.44 -13.78 1.39
CA ASP A 296 40.30 -14.30 0.31
C ASP A 296 40.28 -15.83 0.18
N THR A 297 39.54 -16.53 1.03
CA THR A 297 39.44 -18.00 0.95
C THR A 297 38.68 -18.36 -0.33
N THR A 298 39.26 -19.24 -1.14
CA THR A 298 38.62 -19.69 -2.37
C THR A 298 37.82 -20.96 -2.15
N PHE A 299 36.68 -21.04 -2.83
CA PHE A 299 35.89 -22.27 -2.94
C PHE A 299 35.61 -22.56 -4.41
N LYS A 300 35.31 -23.81 -4.73
CA LYS A 300 34.85 -24.19 -6.07
C LYS A 300 33.39 -23.78 -6.21
N GLY A 301 33.16 -22.69 -6.93
CA GLY A 301 31.85 -22.08 -7.15
C GLY A 301 31.44 -22.07 -8.62
N SER A 302 30.21 -21.64 -8.89
CA SER A 302 29.68 -21.55 -10.26
C SER A 302 30.57 -20.68 -11.16
N SER A 303 30.85 -21.14 -12.38
CA SER A 303 31.53 -20.36 -13.42
C SER A 303 30.65 -19.24 -14.00
N GLY A 304 29.37 -19.16 -13.61
CA GLY A 304 28.35 -18.35 -14.28
C GLY A 304 27.63 -19.12 -15.39
N TRP A 305 28.17 -20.26 -15.82
CA TRP A 305 27.53 -21.16 -16.76
C TRP A 305 27.01 -22.39 -16.01
N ARG A 306 25.81 -22.84 -16.36
CA ARG A 306 25.30 -24.14 -15.92
C ARG A 306 24.93 -24.95 -17.15
N LEU A 307 25.12 -26.26 -17.06
CA LEU A 307 24.46 -27.15 -18.01
C LEU A 307 22.94 -26.97 -17.88
N ILE A 308 22.25 -26.75 -18.99
CA ILE A 308 20.79 -26.61 -18.99
C ILE A 308 20.21 -27.93 -18.47
N PRO A 309 19.39 -27.93 -17.40
CA PRO A 309 18.76 -29.17 -16.92
C PRO A 309 17.98 -29.85 -18.05
N GLY A 310 18.31 -31.11 -18.34
CA GLY A 310 17.74 -31.86 -19.48
C GLY A 310 18.63 -31.95 -20.73
N ASN A 311 19.79 -31.27 -20.77
CA ASN A 311 20.71 -31.33 -21.90
C ASN A 311 21.37 -32.72 -22.02
N THR A 312 21.20 -33.40 -23.18
CA THR A 312 21.66 -34.77 -23.47
C THR A 312 23.07 -34.84 -24.07
N CYS A 313 23.75 -33.70 -24.22
CA CYS A 313 25.13 -33.64 -24.70
C CYS A 313 26.08 -34.49 -23.84
N LYS A 314 26.77 -35.44 -24.48
CA LYS A 314 27.83 -36.20 -23.81
C LYS A 314 29.03 -35.28 -23.59
N ARG A 315 29.42 -35.09 -22.33
CA ARG A 315 30.65 -34.35 -21.95
C ARG A 315 31.83 -34.90 -22.75
N LYS A 316 32.53 -34.02 -23.46
CA LYS A 316 33.84 -34.33 -24.07
C LYS A 316 34.91 -34.26 -22.98
N ASP A 317 35.98 -35.02 -23.12
CA ASP A 317 37.13 -34.93 -22.22
C ASP A 317 37.76 -33.52 -22.30
N GLY A 318 37.95 -32.86 -21.16
CA GLY A 318 38.52 -31.51 -21.04
C GLY A 318 37.66 -30.53 -20.23
N SER A 319 38.18 -29.33 -19.97
CA SER A 319 37.50 -28.25 -19.22
C SER A 319 36.26 -27.75 -19.97
N GLN A 320 35.12 -27.70 -19.28
CA GLN A 320 33.83 -27.25 -19.78
C GLN A 320 33.45 -25.88 -19.22
N LYS A 321 32.51 -25.20 -19.88
CA LYS A 321 32.05 -23.88 -19.44
C LYS A 321 31.37 -23.93 -18.07
N ASP A 322 30.65 -25.00 -17.74
CA ASP A 322 29.94 -25.22 -16.48
C ASP A 322 30.82 -25.80 -15.36
N ASP A 323 32.11 -26.03 -15.61
CA ASP A 323 33.00 -26.57 -14.58
C ASP A 323 33.20 -25.53 -13.46
N PRO A 324 33.17 -25.95 -12.18
CA PRO A 324 33.38 -25.05 -11.06
C PRO A 324 34.74 -24.33 -11.15
N VAL A 325 34.71 -23.01 -11.01
CA VAL A 325 35.90 -22.16 -10.97
C VAL A 325 36.23 -21.77 -9.54
N ASP A 326 37.47 -21.39 -9.29
CA ASP A 326 37.84 -20.80 -8.00
C ASP A 326 37.14 -19.44 -7.86
N ARG A 327 36.27 -19.34 -6.86
CA ARG A 327 35.58 -18.12 -6.46
C ARG A 327 36.05 -17.74 -5.08
N LYS A 328 36.23 -16.44 -4.82
CA LYS A 328 36.54 -15.98 -3.47
C LYS A 328 35.27 -16.00 -2.63
N CYS A 329 35.39 -16.28 -1.35
CA CYS A 329 34.28 -16.11 -0.44
C CYS A 329 33.75 -14.67 -0.44
N SER A 330 34.60 -13.65 -0.70
CA SER A 330 34.17 -12.26 -0.93
C SER A 330 33.20 -12.04 -2.11
N ASP A 331 33.11 -12.97 -3.05
CA ASP A 331 32.30 -12.82 -4.26
C ASP A 331 30.85 -13.32 -4.07
N VAL A 332 30.55 -13.89 -2.90
CA VAL A 332 29.27 -14.52 -2.52
C VAL A 332 28.34 -13.48 -1.88
N VAL A 333 27.06 -13.46 -2.26
CA VAL A 333 26.09 -12.62 -1.53
C VAL A 333 25.72 -13.33 -0.25
N ASN A 334 25.72 -12.58 0.85
CA ASN A 334 25.83 -13.11 2.20
C ASN A 334 27.15 -13.86 2.43
N SER A 335 28.26 -13.40 1.82
CA SER A 335 29.56 -13.53 2.50
C SER A 335 29.29 -13.18 3.96
N PRO A 336 29.63 -14.02 4.95
CA PRO A 336 29.54 -13.55 6.32
C PRO A 336 30.35 -12.27 6.35
N ALA A 337 29.66 -11.16 6.63
CA ALA A 337 30.35 -9.99 7.10
C ALA A 337 31.28 -10.50 8.21
N PRO A 338 32.52 -9.99 8.29
CA PRO A 338 33.35 -10.28 9.45
C PRO A 338 32.45 -10.20 10.70
N PRO A 339 32.53 -11.18 11.62
CA PRO A 339 31.70 -11.17 12.82
C PRO A 339 31.68 -9.77 13.40
N ALA A 340 30.51 -9.31 13.81
CA ALA A 340 30.33 -7.95 14.31
C ALA A 340 31.51 -7.58 15.21
N SER A 341 32.26 -6.54 14.82
CA SER A 341 33.48 -6.13 15.52
C SER A 341 33.20 -5.73 16.97
N GLY A 342 31.95 -5.40 17.27
CA GLY A 342 31.51 -4.75 18.51
C GLY A 342 31.73 -3.24 18.50
N ASP A 343 32.30 -2.71 17.41
CA ASP A 343 32.77 -1.34 17.31
C ASP A 343 32.08 -0.57 16.18
N ILE A 344 31.91 0.74 16.38
CA ILE A 344 31.41 1.69 15.37
C ILE A 344 32.60 2.14 14.51
N THR A 345 32.38 2.33 13.21
CA THR A 345 33.42 2.85 12.31
C THR A 345 33.00 4.18 11.69
N ALA A 346 33.99 4.99 11.31
CA ALA A 346 33.80 6.25 10.61
C ALA A 346 34.60 6.28 9.31
N THR A 347 33.97 6.69 8.20
CA THR A 347 34.62 6.85 6.90
C THR A 347 34.45 8.27 6.40
N GLN A 348 35.56 8.98 6.18
CA GLN A 348 35.56 10.36 5.72
C GLN A 348 35.70 10.47 4.20
N HIS A 349 34.92 11.37 3.60
CA HIS A 349 35.05 11.76 2.19
C HIS A 349 35.13 13.28 2.05
N ILE A 350 36.18 13.79 1.40
CA ILE A 350 36.40 15.23 1.17
C ILE A 350 35.91 15.60 -0.23
N PHE A 351 34.96 16.54 -0.32
CA PHE A 351 34.46 17.05 -1.59
C PHE A 351 35.48 18.02 -2.22
N LYS A 352 35.68 17.91 -3.53
CA LYS A 352 36.71 18.68 -4.25
C LYS A 352 36.19 20.06 -4.65
N ASP A 353 36.98 21.10 -4.35
CA ASP A 353 36.79 22.47 -4.83
C ASP A 353 35.42 23.11 -4.52
N THR A 354 34.74 22.62 -3.47
CA THR A 354 33.46 23.17 -3.00
C THR A 354 33.66 24.56 -2.40
N LYS A 355 32.91 25.53 -2.91
CA LYS A 355 32.91 26.94 -2.51
C LYS A 355 31.68 27.31 -1.68
N LEU A 356 30.59 26.54 -1.81
CA LEU A 356 29.34 26.81 -1.10
C LEU A 356 29.32 26.19 0.30
N ASN A 357 28.42 26.72 1.13
CA ASN A 357 28.45 26.53 2.57
C ASN A 357 27.52 25.43 3.11
N ASP A 358 26.68 24.82 2.28
CA ASP A 358 25.78 23.71 2.65
C ASP A 358 25.67 22.68 1.51
N PHE A 359 24.82 21.67 1.69
CA PHE A 359 24.54 20.62 0.72
C PHE A 359 23.03 20.40 0.57
N GLU A 360 22.56 20.37 -0.68
CA GLU A 360 21.29 19.74 -1.03
C GLU A 360 21.51 18.22 -0.99
N LYS A 361 20.68 17.52 -0.20
CA LYS A 361 20.83 16.09 0.11
C LYS A 361 19.54 15.37 -0.24
N ILE A 362 19.62 14.40 -1.13
CA ILE A 362 18.48 13.63 -1.63
C ILE A 362 18.71 12.17 -1.28
N TYR A 363 17.99 11.71 -0.25
CA TYR A 363 17.95 10.32 0.15
C TYR A 363 16.91 9.59 -0.68
N LEU A 364 17.31 8.52 -1.36
CA LEU A 364 16.37 7.65 -2.05
C LEU A 364 15.91 6.58 -1.07
N GLU A 365 14.67 6.70 -0.59
CA GLU A 365 14.03 5.69 0.26
C GLU A 365 14.07 4.33 -0.45
N ARG A 366 14.12 3.23 0.31
CA ARG A 366 14.16 1.89 -0.29
C ARG A 366 12.89 1.64 -1.11
N GLY A 367 13.06 1.40 -2.41
CA GLY A 367 12.04 0.98 -3.37
C GLY A 367 12.26 -0.46 -3.86
N ASP A 368 11.47 -0.88 -4.84
CA ASP A 368 11.41 -2.26 -5.32
C ASP A 368 12.74 -2.75 -5.94
N SER A 369 13.55 -1.84 -6.47
CA SER A 369 14.89 -2.16 -7.01
C SER A 369 16.02 -2.17 -5.97
N SER A 370 15.72 -1.88 -4.70
CA SER A 370 16.74 -1.78 -3.65
C SER A 370 17.28 -3.15 -3.23
N SER A 371 18.61 -3.28 -3.14
CA SER A 371 19.22 -4.43 -2.47
C SER A 371 19.18 -4.28 -0.93
N ASP A 372 19.36 -5.37 -0.18
CA ASP A 372 19.33 -5.34 1.30
C ASP A 372 20.35 -4.34 1.92
N SER A 373 21.41 -4.01 1.19
CA SER A 373 22.47 -3.06 1.59
C SER A 373 22.50 -1.75 0.81
N ASP A 374 21.54 -1.49 -0.09
CA ASP A 374 21.56 -0.29 -0.93
C ASP A 374 21.07 0.95 -0.16
N GLU A 375 21.95 1.95 -0.04
CA GLU A 375 21.69 3.21 0.67
C GLU A 375 22.19 4.38 -0.18
N THR A 376 21.34 4.78 -1.13
CA THR A 376 21.65 5.79 -2.15
C THR A 376 21.36 7.20 -1.66
N VAL A 377 22.38 8.06 -1.77
CA VAL A 377 22.26 9.50 -1.51
C VAL A 377 22.84 10.26 -2.69
N ILE A 378 22.08 11.24 -3.19
CA ILE A 378 22.54 12.22 -4.17
C ILE A 378 22.77 13.53 -3.42
N ALA A 379 23.90 14.18 -3.66
CA ALA A 379 24.22 15.44 -3.01
C ALA A 379 24.96 16.41 -3.92
N ARG A 380 24.71 17.70 -3.73
CA ARG A 380 25.51 18.79 -4.32
C ARG A 380 25.62 19.95 -3.35
N ALA A 381 26.69 20.73 -3.47
CA ALA A 381 26.88 21.87 -2.60
C ALA A 381 25.93 23.01 -2.98
N VAL A 382 25.36 23.68 -1.98
CA VAL A 382 24.39 24.77 -2.13
C VAL A 382 24.62 25.88 -1.10
N GLU A 383 24.02 27.03 -1.37
CA GLU A 383 23.93 28.15 -0.44
C GLU A 383 22.57 28.83 -0.61
N TYR A 384 21.89 29.09 0.49
CA TYR A 384 20.59 29.77 0.50
C TYR A 384 20.80 31.26 0.69
N GLU A 385 20.21 32.07 -0.19
CA GLU A 385 20.23 33.52 -0.10
C GLU A 385 19.06 34.01 0.77
N ASN A 386 19.14 35.25 1.26
CA ASN A 386 18.13 35.84 2.15
C ASN A 386 16.72 35.97 1.52
N ASP A 387 16.64 35.94 0.19
CA ASP A 387 15.39 35.97 -0.58
C ASP A 387 14.78 34.57 -0.79
N GLY A 388 15.40 33.52 -0.21
CA GLY A 388 14.98 32.13 -0.35
C GLY A 388 15.48 31.45 -1.62
N SER A 389 16.19 32.16 -2.51
CA SER A 389 16.79 31.54 -3.69
C SER A 389 17.97 30.64 -3.31
N MET A 390 18.11 29.51 -4.00
CA MET A 390 19.17 28.55 -3.76
C MET A 390 20.23 28.65 -4.86
N ARG A 391 21.45 29.02 -4.47
CA ARG A 391 22.63 28.93 -5.34
C ARG A 391 23.19 27.52 -5.27
N VAL A 392 23.45 26.92 -6.43
CA VAL A 392 23.88 25.51 -6.52
C VAL A 392 25.20 25.38 -7.27
N GLU A 393 26.05 24.49 -6.80
CA GLU A 393 27.18 24.00 -7.60
C GLU A 393 26.70 22.98 -8.64
N GLN A 394 27.37 22.98 -9.80
CA GLN A 394 26.99 22.10 -10.91
C GLN A 394 27.46 20.65 -10.72
N ARG A 395 28.34 20.41 -9.74
CA ARG A 395 28.88 19.07 -9.45
C ARG A 395 27.89 18.32 -8.57
N VAL A 396 27.38 17.21 -9.11
CA VAL A 396 26.45 16.32 -8.40
C VAL A 396 27.17 15.04 -8.05
N TYR A 397 27.05 14.61 -6.80
CA TYR A 397 27.66 13.38 -6.29
C TYR A 397 26.59 12.36 -5.94
N ARG A 398 26.92 11.08 -6.09
CA ARG A 398 26.10 9.93 -5.71
C ARG A 398 26.93 8.97 -4.88
N THR A 399 26.34 8.45 -3.81
CA THR A 399 26.82 7.26 -3.09
C THR A 399 25.76 6.16 -3.17
N ARG A 400 26.17 4.89 -3.11
CA ARG A 400 25.28 3.72 -2.90
C ARG A 400 25.54 2.99 -1.59
N ASP A 401 26.61 3.34 -0.88
CA ASP A 401 27.02 2.75 0.39
C ASP A 401 26.96 3.75 1.55
N HIS A 402 25.96 4.65 1.49
CA HIS A 402 25.70 5.67 2.51
C HIS A 402 26.89 6.59 2.83
N GLY A 403 27.68 6.91 1.80
CA GLY A 403 28.72 7.94 1.81
C GLY A 403 30.10 7.43 2.20
N LYS A 404 30.31 6.11 2.21
CA LYS A 404 31.66 5.53 2.31
C LYS A 404 32.43 5.76 1.01
N LYS A 405 31.74 5.75 -0.13
CA LYS A 405 32.27 6.09 -1.45
C LYS A 405 31.31 6.99 -2.21
N TRP A 406 31.86 8.02 -2.83
CA TRP A 406 31.12 8.98 -3.65
C TRP A 406 31.66 8.98 -5.07
N ASP A 407 30.73 8.90 -6.02
CA ASP A 407 30.96 9.06 -7.45
C ASP A 407 30.41 10.42 -7.90
N GLU A 408 31.10 11.11 -8.80
CA GLU A 408 30.51 12.27 -9.48
C GLU A 408 29.62 11.78 -10.63
N ILE A 409 28.44 12.36 -10.77
CA ILE A 409 27.46 12.01 -11.80
C ILE A 409 27.12 13.24 -12.62
N LEU A 410 26.78 13.05 -13.90
CA LEU A 410 26.38 14.13 -14.82
C LEU A 410 27.42 15.27 -14.94
N GLU A 411 28.72 14.97 -14.86
CA GLU A 411 29.84 15.93 -14.80
C GLU A 411 29.85 17.06 -15.85
N LYS A 412 29.20 16.85 -17.00
CA LYS A 412 29.19 17.78 -18.15
C LYS A 412 27.91 18.60 -18.26
N GLU A 413 26.97 18.41 -17.35
CA GLU A 413 25.61 18.93 -17.47
C GLU A 413 25.37 20.02 -16.42
N GLU A 414 24.74 21.12 -16.83
CA GLU A 414 24.38 22.20 -15.92
C GLU A 414 23.05 21.89 -15.23
N ILE A 415 23.11 21.09 -14.16
CA ILE A 415 21.94 20.68 -13.39
C ILE A 415 21.38 21.85 -12.60
N ARG A 416 20.11 22.17 -12.87
CA ARG A 416 19.35 23.19 -12.18
C ARG A 416 18.62 22.61 -10.98
N GLY A 417 17.76 21.62 -11.19
CA GLY A 417 16.95 21.01 -10.14
C GLY A 417 17.03 19.48 -10.17
N ILE A 418 16.85 18.86 -9.01
CA ILE A 418 16.82 17.41 -8.84
C ILE A 418 15.49 17.07 -8.16
N TYR A 419 14.65 16.31 -8.83
CA TYR A 419 13.27 16.03 -8.44
C TYR A 419 13.06 14.52 -8.35
N PRO A 420 13.15 13.94 -7.14
CA PRO A 420 12.72 12.58 -6.89
C PRO A 420 11.24 12.42 -7.25
N HIS A 421 10.86 11.28 -7.81
CA HIS A 421 9.47 10.97 -8.02
C HIS A 421 8.79 10.76 -6.66
N GLN A 422 7.75 11.53 -6.37
CA GLN A 422 7.09 11.53 -5.05
C GLN A 422 6.55 10.15 -4.64
N TYR A 423 5.97 9.39 -5.58
CA TYR A 423 5.38 8.07 -5.32
C TYR A 423 6.31 6.87 -5.60
N PHE A 424 7.16 6.94 -6.63
CA PHE A 424 8.06 5.85 -7.01
C PHE A 424 9.51 6.14 -6.59
N LYS A 425 9.91 5.58 -5.45
CA LYS A 425 11.15 5.90 -4.72
C LYS A 425 12.46 5.71 -5.48
N ASP A 426 12.43 4.94 -6.57
CA ASP A 426 13.62 4.63 -7.38
C ASP A 426 13.83 5.60 -8.54
N ALA A 427 12.85 6.46 -8.84
CA ALA A 427 12.91 7.39 -9.96
C ALA A 427 13.33 8.80 -9.54
N VAL A 428 14.24 9.41 -10.29
CA VAL A 428 14.73 10.78 -10.06
C VAL A 428 14.90 11.49 -11.40
N PHE A 429 14.47 12.75 -11.48
CA PHE A 429 14.55 13.60 -12.65
C PHE A 429 15.46 14.80 -12.38
N PHE A 430 16.31 15.15 -13.34
CA PHE A 430 17.29 16.24 -13.24
C PHE A 430 17.03 17.23 -14.37
N THR A 431 16.58 18.44 -14.03
CA THR A 431 16.36 19.49 -15.03
C THR A 431 17.64 20.27 -15.26
N THR A 432 17.84 20.73 -16.50
CA THR A 432 18.93 21.64 -16.85
C THR A 432 18.41 23.07 -17.02
N LYS A 433 19.29 24.03 -17.34
CA LYS A 433 18.86 25.37 -17.79
C LYS A 433 18.20 25.35 -19.18
N SER A 434 18.38 24.27 -19.93
CA SER A 434 17.76 24.04 -21.22
C SER A 434 16.53 23.13 -21.08
N ARG A 435 15.94 22.74 -22.21
CA ARG A 435 14.86 21.73 -22.24
C ARG A 435 15.34 20.31 -22.01
N LYS A 436 16.65 20.08 -21.96
CA LYS A 436 17.20 18.75 -21.67
C LYS A 436 16.89 18.36 -20.22
N VAL A 437 16.33 17.17 -20.04
CA VAL A 437 16.05 16.55 -18.74
C VAL A 437 16.72 15.18 -18.72
N TRP A 438 17.46 14.90 -17.65
CA TRP A 438 17.97 13.57 -17.37
C TRP A 438 17.06 12.87 -16.37
N TYR A 439 16.95 11.55 -16.44
CA TYR A 439 16.23 10.78 -15.44
C TYR A 439 16.84 9.41 -15.22
N THR A 440 16.51 8.81 -14.08
CA THR A 440 16.84 7.45 -13.68
C THR A 440 15.58 6.80 -13.13
N ILE A 441 15.47 5.48 -13.25
CA ILE A 441 14.37 4.68 -12.68
C ILE A 441 14.89 3.56 -11.77
N ASP A 442 16.18 3.57 -11.51
CA ASP A 442 16.97 2.55 -10.84
C ASP A 442 17.98 3.19 -9.87
N ARG A 443 17.51 4.22 -9.14
CA ARG A 443 18.24 4.80 -8.01
C ARG A 443 19.57 5.44 -8.44
N ALA A 444 19.54 6.16 -9.55
CA ALA A 444 20.70 6.82 -10.15
C ALA A 444 21.82 5.87 -10.56
N GLU A 445 21.49 4.61 -10.90
CA GLU A 445 22.45 3.65 -11.46
C GLU A 445 22.67 3.91 -12.95
N HIS A 446 21.58 4.01 -13.72
CA HIS A 446 21.61 4.38 -15.14
C HIS A 446 20.84 5.67 -15.39
N PHE A 447 21.32 6.45 -16.36
CA PHE A 447 20.73 7.74 -16.73
C PHE A 447 20.24 7.70 -18.17
N HIS A 448 19.03 8.20 -18.35
CA HIS A 448 18.35 8.41 -19.61
C HIS A 448 18.06 9.90 -19.79
N GLU A 449 17.74 10.33 -21.01
CA GLU A 449 17.44 11.72 -21.30
C GLU A 449 16.20 11.85 -22.19
N PHE A 450 15.48 12.96 -22.04
CA PHE A 450 14.44 13.42 -22.97
C PHE A 450 14.50 14.94 -23.12
N GLU A 451 13.81 15.47 -24.13
CA GLU A 451 13.66 16.91 -24.34
C GLU A 451 12.26 17.36 -23.87
N ALA A 452 12.23 18.30 -22.92
CA ALA A 452 11.02 18.90 -22.39
C ALA A 452 10.30 19.78 -23.44
N PRO A 453 8.95 19.89 -23.38
CA PRO A 453 8.17 20.59 -24.40
C PRO A 453 8.33 22.12 -24.35
N SER A 454 8.75 22.66 -23.20
CA SER A 454 8.97 24.08 -22.96
C SER A 454 10.07 24.27 -21.92
N ASP A 455 10.58 25.50 -21.79
CA ASP A 455 11.66 25.78 -20.85
C ASP A 455 11.14 25.63 -19.40
N PRO A 456 11.93 25.12 -18.44
CA PRO A 456 11.44 24.81 -17.10
C PRO A 456 10.95 26.01 -16.26
N GLY A 457 10.97 27.25 -16.78
CA GLY A 457 10.44 28.44 -16.09
C GLY A 457 11.12 28.71 -14.75
N SER A 458 10.42 29.25 -13.75
CA SER A 458 10.86 29.28 -12.34
C SER A 458 10.11 28.20 -11.53
N GLY A 459 10.76 27.61 -10.52
CA GLY A 459 10.18 26.57 -9.67
C GLY A 459 10.36 25.13 -10.17
N ASN A 460 9.54 24.20 -9.63
CA ASN A 460 9.44 22.80 -10.04
C ASN A 460 8.49 22.66 -11.25
N PRO A 461 8.97 22.23 -12.43
CA PRO A 461 8.14 22.07 -13.60
C PRO A 461 7.40 20.72 -13.66
N LEU A 462 7.70 19.76 -12.77
CA LEU A 462 7.20 18.38 -12.84
C LEU A 462 6.10 18.10 -11.81
N SER A 463 5.02 17.49 -12.27
CA SER A 463 4.03 16.82 -11.42
C SER A 463 3.85 15.37 -11.88
N PHE A 464 3.78 14.46 -10.91
CA PHE A 464 3.82 13.02 -11.13
C PHE A 464 2.50 12.35 -10.78
N HIS A 465 2.09 11.33 -11.54
CA HIS A 465 0.89 10.57 -11.22
C HIS A 465 1.13 9.57 -10.05
N PRO A 466 0.18 9.41 -9.11
CA PRO A 466 0.31 8.49 -7.95
C PRO A 466 0.54 7.02 -8.31
N ASP A 467 -0.23 6.49 -9.26
CA ASP A 467 -0.20 5.05 -9.55
C ASP A 467 0.42 4.69 -10.91
N LYS A 468 0.90 5.68 -11.68
CA LYS A 468 1.37 5.50 -13.06
C LYS A 468 2.73 6.17 -13.22
N LYS A 469 3.79 5.39 -13.01
CA LYS A 469 5.21 5.81 -12.98
C LYS A 469 5.65 6.68 -14.17
N ASP A 470 5.03 6.48 -15.33
CA ASP A 470 5.45 7.10 -16.59
C ASP A 470 4.60 8.31 -16.99
N TRP A 471 3.62 8.69 -16.16
CA TRP A 471 2.73 9.80 -16.45
C TRP A 471 3.24 11.07 -15.78
N LEU A 472 3.53 12.08 -16.61
CA LEU A 472 4.16 13.33 -16.22
C LEU A 472 3.31 14.50 -16.71
N ILE A 473 3.16 15.52 -15.86
CA ILE A 473 2.77 16.86 -16.27
C ILE A 473 4.02 17.74 -16.20
N TRP A 474 4.29 18.46 -17.29
CA TRP A 474 5.31 19.49 -17.39
C TRP A 474 4.66 20.87 -17.47
N VAL A 475 4.85 21.69 -16.43
CA VAL A 475 4.44 23.10 -16.43
C VAL A 475 5.68 23.96 -16.65
N GLY A 476 5.90 24.38 -17.90
CA GLY A 476 7.06 25.16 -18.30
C GLY A 476 6.70 26.50 -18.94
N GLN A 477 7.67 27.40 -19.02
CA GLN A 477 7.54 28.70 -19.66
C GLN A 477 7.74 28.60 -21.17
N LYS A 478 6.82 29.21 -21.92
CA LYS A 478 6.84 29.32 -23.38
C LYS A 478 6.68 30.77 -23.77
N CYS A 479 7.52 31.23 -24.69
CA CYS A 479 7.50 32.60 -25.19
C CYS A 479 7.15 32.61 -26.67
N GLU A 480 6.22 33.47 -27.07
CA GLU A 480 5.82 33.67 -28.45
C GLU A 480 5.83 35.16 -28.81
N LYS A 481 5.93 35.48 -30.11
CA LYS A 481 5.89 36.86 -30.59
C LYS A 481 4.47 37.24 -30.98
N VAL A 482 3.84 38.07 -30.17
CA VAL A 482 2.52 38.65 -30.42
C VAL A 482 2.70 40.12 -30.75
N ASP A 483 2.25 40.56 -31.93
CA ASP A 483 2.41 41.95 -32.43
C ASP A 483 3.85 42.51 -32.33
N GLY A 484 4.85 41.63 -32.52
CA GLY A 484 6.27 41.99 -32.48
C GLY A 484 6.86 42.13 -31.08
N LYS A 485 6.07 41.94 -30.02
CA LYS A 485 6.52 41.85 -28.62
C LYS A 485 6.63 40.39 -28.21
N GLU A 486 7.67 40.06 -27.45
CA GLU A 486 7.80 38.74 -26.85
C GLU A 486 6.88 38.66 -25.63
N GLN A 487 5.97 37.70 -25.65
CA GLN A 487 5.04 37.43 -24.57
C GLN A 487 5.28 36.00 -24.09
N CYS A 488 5.57 35.86 -22.79
CA CYS A 488 5.82 34.56 -22.17
C CYS A 488 4.63 34.18 -21.28
N PHE A 489 4.31 32.90 -21.26
CA PHE A 489 3.29 32.31 -20.40
C PHE A 489 3.70 30.89 -19.98
N LYS A 490 3.08 30.37 -18.93
CA LYS A 490 3.27 28.97 -18.51
C LYS A 490 2.28 28.06 -19.24
N GLU A 491 2.79 26.95 -19.78
CA GLU A 491 2.04 25.93 -20.52
C GLU A 491 2.17 24.59 -19.81
N ALA A 492 1.04 23.91 -19.58
CA ALA A 492 1.00 22.55 -19.07
C ALA A 492 0.96 21.56 -20.24
N SER A 493 1.91 20.62 -20.24
CA SER A 493 2.00 19.53 -21.22
C SER A 493 2.02 18.19 -20.51
N ILE A 494 1.45 17.17 -21.14
CA ILE A 494 1.28 15.83 -20.55
C ILE A 494 2.07 14.82 -21.39
N SER A 495 2.77 13.93 -20.71
CA SER A 495 3.36 12.71 -21.27
C SER A 495 2.81 11.50 -20.50
N ARG A 496 2.61 10.38 -21.21
CA ARG A 496 2.17 9.09 -20.64
C ARG A 496 3.22 7.99 -20.80
N ASP A 497 4.39 8.37 -21.29
CA ASP A 497 5.50 7.53 -21.71
C ASP A 497 6.83 8.16 -21.26
N ARG A 498 6.82 8.68 -20.02
CA ARG A 498 8.02 9.14 -19.30
C ARG A 498 8.82 10.24 -20.01
N GLY A 499 8.14 11.06 -20.80
CA GLY A 499 8.71 12.20 -21.50
C GLY A 499 9.10 11.95 -22.96
N ASP A 500 8.84 10.76 -23.50
CA ASP A 500 9.13 10.43 -24.90
C ASP A 500 8.22 11.21 -25.87
N ASN A 501 6.93 11.35 -25.52
CA ASN A 501 5.97 12.14 -26.29
C ASN A 501 5.22 13.12 -25.38
N TRP A 502 5.10 14.37 -25.86
CA TRP A 502 4.41 15.44 -25.16
C TRP A 502 3.21 15.96 -25.93
N ARG A 503 2.13 16.21 -25.20
CA ARG A 503 0.96 16.94 -25.71
C ARG A 503 0.65 18.13 -24.83
N THR A 504 0.50 19.31 -25.42
CA THR A 504 -0.01 20.49 -24.72
C THR A 504 -1.45 20.25 -24.24
N ALA A 505 -1.72 20.45 -22.95
CA ALA A 505 -3.04 20.34 -22.35
C ALA A 505 -3.69 21.72 -22.17
N LEU A 506 -2.97 22.68 -21.57
CA LEU A 506 -3.47 24.02 -21.26
C LEU A 506 -2.38 25.08 -21.35
N ARG A 507 -2.77 26.31 -21.67
CA ARG A 507 -1.91 27.52 -21.69
C ARG A 507 -2.32 28.49 -20.60
N TYR A 508 -1.42 29.40 -20.22
CA TYR A 508 -1.62 30.38 -19.14
C TYR A 508 -1.96 29.72 -17.78
N VAL A 509 -1.30 28.60 -17.51
CA VAL A 509 -1.48 27.77 -16.32
C VAL A 509 -0.55 28.23 -15.20
N GLN A 510 -1.04 28.31 -13.97
CA GLN A 510 -0.19 28.53 -12.81
C GLN A 510 0.31 27.19 -12.22
N LYS A 511 -0.59 26.22 -12.07
CA LYS A 511 -0.34 24.92 -11.42
C LYS A 511 -1.28 23.86 -11.99
N CYS A 512 -0.81 22.62 -12.14
CA CYS A 512 -1.60 21.45 -12.54
C CYS A 512 -1.13 20.21 -11.78
N GLU A 513 -2.07 19.39 -11.32
CA GLU A 513 -1.77 18.17 -10.57
C GLU A 513 -2.67 17.01 -11.01
N PHE A 514 -2.12 15.80 -10.98
CA PHE A 514 -2.92 14.58 -11.05
C PHE A 514 -3.68 14.40 -9.72
N THR A 515 -5.00 14.40 -9.78
CA THR A 515 -5.87 14.18 -8.61
C THR A 515 -6.52 12.81 -8.62
N GLY A 516 -6.49 12.12 -9.76
CA GLY A 516 -6.95 10.75 -9.94
C GLY A 516 -6.03 9.72 -9.27
N ARG A 517 -6.61 8.79 -8.52
CA ARG A 517 -5.91 7.66 -7.91
C ARG A 517 -6.84 6.45 -7.79
N SER A 518 -6.31 5.26 -8.01
CA SER A 518 -6.98 3.96 -7.83
C SER A 518 -7.64 3.78 -6.46
N THR A 519 -7.07 4.37 -5.41
CA THR A 519 -7.64 4.40 -4.05
C THR A 519 -8.95 5.19 -3.97
N TYR A 520 -9.12 6.22 -4.78
CA TYR A 520 -10.29 7.09 -4.78
C TYR A 520 -11.24 6.69 -5.90
N LYS A 521 -12.07 5.68 -5.65
CA LYS A 521 -13.04 5.13 -6.62
C LYS A 521 -14.02 6.16 -7.22
N PHE A 522 -14.15 7.33 -6.59
CA PHE A 522 -14.99 8.45 -7.04
C PHE A 522 -14.28 9.43 -7.97
N ARG A 523 -12.97 9.26 -8.28
CA ARG A 523 -12.23 10.05 -9.28
C ARG A 523 -11.78 9.16 -10.44
N ASP A 524 -11.84 9.68 -11.66
CA ASP A 524 -11.20 9.02 -12.80
C ASP A 524 -9.67 9.01 -12.58
N MET A 525 -9.00 7.91 -12.92
CA MET A 525 -7.54 7.80 -12.81
C MET A 525 -6.82 8.86 -13.65
N ARG A 526 -7.43 9.34 -14.74
CA ARG A 526 -6.86 10.35 -15.64
C ARG A 526 -7.16 11.78 -15.19
N GLN A 527 -7.80 11.96 -14.05
CA GLN A 527 -8.24 13.27 -13.61
C GLN A 527 -7.05 14.21 -13.33
N ILE A 528 -7.10 15.39 -13.93
CA ILE A 528 -6.18 16.49 -13.70
C ILE A 528 -6.96 17.72 -13.27
N VAL A 529 -6.47 18.40 -12.23
CA VAL A 529 -6.98 19.69 -11.77
C VAL A 529 -5.90 20.73 -11.99
N CYS A 530 -6.28 21.87 -12.56
CA CYS A 530 -5.36 22.97 -12.86
C CYS A 530 -5.93 24.31 -12.39
N LEU A 531 -5.03 25.17 -11.90
CA LEU A 531 -5.25 26.60 -11.73
C LEU A 531 -4.73 27.31 -12.97
N THR A 532 -5.61 28.02 -13.67
CA THR A 532 -5.29 28.69 -14.93
C THR A 532 -5.95 30.05 -15.00
N HIS A 533 -5.40 30.97 -15.77
CA HIS A 533 -6.11 32.19 -16.12
C HIS A 533 -7.34 31.88 -16.96
N LYS A 534 -8.42 32.65 -16.77
CA LYS A 534 -9.68 32.47 -17.50
C LYS A 534 -9.55 32.80 -18.99
N ARG A 535 -8.77 33.83 -19.30
CA ARG A 535 -8.42 34.24 -20.68
C ARG A 535 -6.96 33.90 -20.96
N GLU A 536 -6.61 33.74 -22.23
CA GLU A 536 -5.23 33.47 -22.66
C GLU A 536 -4.45 34.78 -22.87
N ASP A 537 -4.32 35.56 -21.80
CA ASP A 537 -3.58 36.82 -21.75
C ASP A 537 -2.96 36.99 -20.35
N ASN A 538 -1.95 37.86 -20.25
CA ASN A 538 -1.31 38.19 -18.98
C ASN A 538 -1.85 39.53 -18.40
N GLU A 539 -3.09 39.91 -18.71
CA GLU A 539 -3.68 41.13 -18.16
C GLU A 539 -3.93 40.97 -16.65
N SER A 540 -3.68 42.02 -15.86
CA SER A 540 -3.80 41.96 -14.40
C SER A 540 -5.23 41.78 -13.90
N ASP A 541 -6.24 42.09 -14.73
CA ASP A 541 -7.65 41.87 -14.42
C ASP A 541 -8.14 40.47 -14.82
N ASN A 542 -7.29 39.61 -15.37
CA ASN A 542 -7.64 38.27 -15.82
C ASN A 542 -7.75 37.29 -14.63
N PRO A 543 -8.98 36.92 -14.20
CA PRO A 543 -9.16 36.12 -13.00
C PRO A 543 -8.67 34.69 -13.22
N LYS A 544 -8.12 34.07 -12.16
CA LYS A 544 -7.79 32.64 -12.19
C LYS A 544 -9.04 31.80 -11.93
N VAL A 545 -9.05 30.61 -12.51
CA VAL A 545 -10.13 29.63 -12.45
C VAL A 545 -9.56 28.25 -12.18
N ILE A 546 -10.34 27.41 -11.51
CA ILE A 546 -10.05 25.98 -11.42
C ILE A 546 -10.70 25.29 -12.60
N VAL A 547 -9.90 24.53 -13.33
CA VAL A 547 -10.36 23.66 -14.41
C VAL A 547 -10.01 22.22 -14.08
N SER A 548 -10.92 21.31 -14.39
CA SER A 548 -10.69 19.87 -14.26
C SER A 548 -10.94 19.17 -15.59
N SER A 549 -10.31 18.03 -15.78
CA SER A 549 -10.58 17.12 -16.89
C SER A 549 -10.39 15.67 -16.46
N ASN A 550 -11.24 14.77 -16.96
CA ASN A 550 -11.10 13.32 -16.79
C ASN A 550 -10.52 12.61 -18.04
N ASP A 551 -10.04 13.37 -19.04
CA ASP A 551 -9.52 12.84 -20.30
C ASP A 551 -8.21 13.51 -20.76
N PHE A 552 -7.44 14.05 -19.81
CA PHE A 552 -6.21 14.81 -20.07
C PHE A 552 -6.40 16.12 -20.85
N PHE A 553 -7.61 16.68 -20.83
CA PHE A 553 -8.03 17.86 -21.60
C PHE A 553 -8.05 17.59 -23.12
N GLU A 554 -8.56 16.42 -23.54
CA GLU A 554 -8.81 16.11 -24.96
C GLU A 554 -10.09 16.78 -25.45
N GLU A 555 -11.21 16.41 -24.85
CA GLU A 555 -12.54 16.94 -25.14
C GLU A 555 -13.15 17.55 -23.88
N ASP A 556 -12.84 16.97 -22.70
CA ASP A 556 -13.34 17.41 -21.42
C ASP A 556 -12.49 18.54 -20.83
N LYS A 557 -13.06 19.76 -20.82
CA LYS A 557 -12.51 20.92 -20.13
C LYS A 557 -13.64 21.65 -19.42
N GLN A 558 -13.76 21.43 -18.11
CA GLN A 558 -14.79 22.06 -17.28
C GLN A 558 -14.16 23.11 -16.36
N VAL A 559 -14.66 24.35 -16.45
CA VAL A 559 -14.39 25.38 -15.45
C VAL A 559 -15.26 25.09 -14.22
N ARG A 560 -14.63 24.81 -13.07
CA ARG A 560 -15.33 24.44 -11.84
C ARG A 560 -15.55 25.63 -10.92
N GLU A 561 -14.51 26.44 -10.69
CA GLU A 561 -14.57 27.62 -9.82
C GLU A 561 -13.88 28.82 -10.45
N SER A 562 -14.29 30.03 -10.06
CA SER A 562 -13.79 31.30 -10.61
C SER A 562 -13.39 32.30 -9.53
N ASN A 563 -12.47 33.21 -9.87
CA ASN A 563 -11.83 34.15 -8.93
C ASN A 563 -11.09 33.39 -7.82
N VAL A 564 -10.34 32.37 -8.24
CA VAL A 564 -9.55 31.52 -7.35
C VAL A 564 -8.21 32.20 -7.11
N LYS A 565 -7.71 32.16 -5.87
CA LYS A 565 -6.36 32.59 -5.53
C LYS A 565 -5.37 31.46 -5.72
N ASP A 566 -5.64 30.34 -5.04
CA ASP A 566 -4.84 29.13 -5.14
C ASP A 566 -5.63 27.86 -4.73
N PHE A 567 -5.04 26.68 -4.95
CA PHE A 567 -5.55 25.40 -4.46
C PHE A 567 -4.44 24.47 -3.96
N ALA A 568 -4.81 23.65 -2.98
CA ALA A 568 -3.97 22.60 -2.42
C ALA A 568 -4.63 21.23 -2.51
N THR A 569 -3.81 20.20 -2.72
CA THR A 569 -4.23 18.81 -2.58
C THR A 569 -3.62 18.21 -1.31
N MET A 570 -4.44 17.56 -0.50
CA MET A 570 -3.99 16.89 0.72
C MET A 570 -4.86 15.66 0.96
N ALA A 571 -4.24 14.47 1.00
CA ALA A 571 -4.92 13.18 1.04
C ALA A 571 -6.01 13.07 -0.05
N GLU A 572 -7.29 12.89 0.30
CA GLU A 572 -8.40 12.85 -0.65
C GLU A 572 -9.03 14.23 -0.92
N PHE A 573 -8.56 15.31 -0.32
CA PHE A 573 -9.19 16.63 -0.41
C PHE A 573 -8.48 17.53 -1.43
N ILE A 574 -9.28 18.27 -2.19
CA ILE A 574 -8.84 19.45 -2.96
C ILE A 574 -9.43 20.67 -2.24
N VAL A 575 -8.57 21.51 -1.68
CA VAL A 575 -8.96 22.73 -0.95
C VAL A 575 -8.64 23.94 -1.81
N VAL A 576 -9.62 24.80 -2.03
CA VAL A 576 -9.51 25.97 -2.91
C VAL A 576 -9.79 27.24 -2.12
N ALA A 577 -8.95 28.26 -2.23
CA ALA A 577 -9.28 29.59 -1.75
C ALA A 577 -9.78 30.46 -2.90
N ALA A 578 -11.01 30.95 -2.79
CA ALA A 578 -11.63 31.82 -3.78
C ALA A 578 -12.08 33.15 -3.15
N GLU A 579 -12.14 34.21 -3.95
CA GLU A 579 -12.65 35.50 -3.49
C GLU A 579 -14.18 35.45 -3.25
N ASP A 580 -14.62 36.01 -2.13
CA ASP A 580 -16.02 36.27 -1.80
C ASP A 580 -16.35 37.75 -2.07
N LYS A 581 -17.15 37.98 -3.12
CA LYS A 581 -17.54 39.33 -3.56
C LYS A 581 -18.56 39.99 -2.63
N GLU A 582 -19.33 39.22 -1.87
CA GLU A 582 -20.33 39.75 -0.95
C GLU A 582 -19.69 40.17 0.37
N GLN A 583 -18.77 39.35 0.87
CA GLN A 583 -18.10 39.56 2.15
C GLN A 583 -16.73 40.26 2.05
N LYS A 584 -16.26 40.61 0.85
CA LYS A 584 -14.95 41.27 0.62
C LYS A 584 -13.78 40.54 1.31
N GLY A 585 -13.69 39.22 1.17
CA GLY A 585 -12.64 38.39 1.75
C GLY A 585 -12.41 37.10 0.96
N LEU A 586 -11.68 36.12 1.51
CA LEU A 586 -11.53 34.80 0.91
C LEU A 586 -12.50 33.80 1.55
N ARG A 587 -13.10 32.94 0.72
CA ARG A 587 -13.84 31.74 1.12
C ARG A 587 -13.00 30.49 0.80
N ALA A 588 -12.91 29.57 1.75
CA ALA A 588 -12.35 28.24 1.51
C ALA A 588 -13.44 27.33 0.93
N LEU A 589 -13.10 26.53 -0.08
CA LEU A 589 -13.93 25.50 -0.68
C LEU A 589 -13.19 24.17 -0.56
N ALA A 590 -13.93 23.07 -0.44
CA ALA A 590 -13.39 21.72 -0.47
C ALA A 590 -14.10 20.88 -1.53
N SER A 591 -13.37 19.95 -2.13
CA SER A 591 -13.89 18.95 -3.05
C SER A 591 -13.24 17.59 -2.80
N LEU A 592 -14.05 16.54 -2.88
CA LEU A 592 -13.58 15.16 -2.90
C LEU A 592 -13.50 14.64 -4.33
N ASP A 593 -14.38 15.00 -5.25
CA ASP A 593 -14.41 14.44 -6.62
C ASP A 593 -13.62 15.28 -7.63
N GLY A 594 -13.16 16.48 -7.26
CA GLY A 594 -12.52 17.44 -8.17
C GLY A 594 -13.49 18.16 -9.11
N GLU A 595 -14.79 17.87 -8.99
CA GLU A 595 -15.85 18.38 -9.86
C GLU A 595 -16.83 19.28 -9.10
N THR A 596 -17.23 18.87 -7.90
CA THR A 596 -18.16 19.58 -7.04
C THR A 596 -17.39 20.20 -5.87
N TYR A 597 -17.47 21.52 -5.78
CA TYR A 597 -16.83 22.30 -4.73
C TYR A 597 -17.89 22.84 -3.77
N ALA A 598 -17.65 22.66 -2.48
CA ALA A 598 -18.55 23.11 -1.43
C ALA A 598 -17.82 24.07 -0.49
N ALA A 599 -18.50 25.14 -0.08
CA ALA A 599 -17.91 26.11 0.83
C ALA A 599 -17.69 25.51 2.22
N ALA A 600 -16.56 25.91 2.83
CA ALA A 600 -16.26 25.64 4.21
C ALA A 600 -17.18 26.45 5.12
N HIS A 601 -17.83 25.76 6.06
CA HIS A 601 -18.67 26.34 7.10
C HIS A 601 -17.90 26.34 8.41
N PHE A 602 -17.54 27.53 8.88
CA PHE A 602 -16.87 27.73 10.16
C PHE A 602 -17.89 27.86 11.31
N PRO A 603 -17.49 27.60 12.56
CA PRO A 603 -18.39 27.71 13.71
C PRO A 603 -19.05 29.09 13.82
N TYR A 604 -20.33 29.17 14.21
CA TYR A 604 -21.10 30.42 14.26
C TYR A 604 -20.44 31.56 15.08
N ASN A 605 -19.71 31.22 16.14
CA ASN A 605 -19.01 32.19 16.99
C ASN A 605 -17.58 32.50 16.49
N PHE A 606 -17.17 31.94 15.36
CA PHE A 606 -15.85 32.14 14.76
C PHE A 606 -15.98 33.18 13.65
N GLU A 607 -15.95 34.45 14.03
CA GLU A 607 -15.92 35.57 13.09
C GLU A 607 -14.50 35.70 12.51
N VAL A 608 -14.36 35.41 11.22
CA VAL A 608 -13.11 35.62 10.50
C VAL A 608 -13.10 37.04 9.95
N SER A 609 -12.00 37.78 10.14
CA SER A 609 -11.87 39.13 9.59
C SER A 609 -11.89 39.10 8.06
N HIS A 610 -12.21 40.21 7.39
CA HIS A 610 -12.28 40.26 5.93
C HIS A 610 -10.94 39.99 5.18
N GLN A 611 -9.84 39.84 5.91
CA GLN A 611 -8.51 39.49 5.38
C GLN A 611 -8.16 38.08 5.88
N ASN A 612 -8.42 37.06 5.06
CA ASN A 612 -8.22 35.67 5.43
C ASN A 612 -6.98 35.11 4.75
N ALA A 613 -6.06 34.54 5.53
CA ALA A 613 -5.03 33.65 5.03
C ALA A 613 -5.31 32.25 5.60
N TYR A 614 -5.36 31.26 4.72
CA TYR A 614 -5.63 29.88 5.09
C TYR A 614 -4.37 29.04 4.83
N THR A 615 -3.97 28.20 5.78
CA THR A 615 -2.91 27.21 5.56
C THR A 615 -3.49 25.82 5.72
N VAL A 616 -3.37 24.97 4.70
CA VAL A 616 -3.79 23.57 4.78
C VAL A 616 -2.70 22.77 5.48
N LEU A 617 -3.00 22.23 6.66
CA LEU A 617 -2.06 21.47 7.49
C LEU A 617 -2.16 19.96 7.22
N ASP A 618 -1.15 19.20 7.67
CA ASP A 618 -1.11 17.74 7.52
C ASP A 618 -2.42 17.06 7.95
N SER A 619 -2.98 16.24 7.04
CA SER A 619 -4.30 15.63 7.13
C SER A 619 -4.21 14.12 6.87
N SER A 620 -3.85 13.36 7.91
CA SER A 620 -3.72 11.89 7.85
C SER A 620 -4.95 11.11 8.36
N THR A 621 -6.05 11.79 8.68
CA THR A 621 -7.22 11.23 9.35
C THR A 621 -8.53 11.60 8.64
N HIS A 622 -8.56 11.51 7.30
CA HIS A 622 -9.77 11.72 6.48
C HIS A 622 -10.56 13.00 6.86
N ALA A 623 -9.82 14.04 7.24
CA ALA A 623 -10.33 15.32 7.68
C ALA A 623 -9.23 16.36 7.41
N VAL A 624 -9.62 17.52 6.94
CA VAL A 624 -8.74 18.66 6.66
C VAL A 624 -8.44 19.38 7.98
N ASN A 625 -7.16 19.49 8.32
CA ASN A 625 -6.70 20.44 9.32
C ASN A 625 -6.44 21.78 8.62
N LEU A 626 -7.21 22.81 8.94
CA LEU A 626 -7.13 24.12 8.32
C LEU A 626 -6.73 25.16 9.38
N PHE A 627 -5.59 25.80 9.18
CA PHE A 627 -5.23 26.98 9.96
C PHE A 627 -5.87 28.22 9.35
N VAL A 628 -6.60 28.97 10.17
CA VAL A 628 -7.20 30.24 9.80
C VAL A 628 -6.51 31.36 10.57
N ALA A 629 -5.80 32.24 9.87
CA ALA A 629 -5.14 33.37 10.50
C ALA A 629 -6.17 34.35 11.09
N THR A 630 -6.02 34.68 12.37
CA THR A 630 -6.93 35.61 13.10
C THR A 630 -6.27 36.95 13.42
N GLN A 631 -4.93 36.99 13.37
CA GLN A 631 -4.12 38.19 13.51
C GLN A 631 -3.06 38.13 12.42
N LEU A 632 -2.99 39.18 11.58
CA LEU A 632 -2.11 39.27 10.43
C LEU A 632 -0.93 40.24 10.63
N GLU A 633 -0.98 41.04 11.70
CA GLU A 633 0.10 41.97 12.06
C GLU A 633 1.46 41.25 12.10
N LYS A 634 2.44 41.83 11.40
CA LYS A 634 3.82 41.30 11.33
C LYS A 634 4.38 41.08 12.74
N ASN A 635 5.06 39.95 12.95
CA ASN A 635 5.59 39.46 14.23
C ASN A 635 4.53 39.12 15.30
N GLN A 636 3.24 39.31 15.02
CA GLN A 636 2.12 39.04 15.94
C GLN A 636 1.16 37.98 15.39
N ARG A 637 1.52 37.36 14.26
CA ARG A 637 0.65 36.42 13.57
C ARG A 637 0.33 35.22 14.43
N GLN A 638 -0.96 34.90 14.47
CA GLN A 638 -1.55 33.77 15.18
C GLN A 638 -2.93 33.47 14.57
N GLY A 639 -3.39 32.24 14.73
CA GLY A 639 -4.65 31.80 14.14
C GLY A 639 -5.30 30.69 14.93
N SER A 640 -6.37 30.15 14.39
CA SER A 640 -7.04 28.98 14.96
C SER A 640 -6.89 27.81 14.01
N VAL A 641 -6.55 26.64 14.56
CA VAL A 641 -6.59 25.39 13.83
C VAL A 641 -8.00 24.84 13.93
N LEU A 642 -8.62 24.65 12.78
CA LEU A 642 -9.93 24.07 12.60
C LEU A 642 -9.77 22.69 11.97
N LYS A 643 -10.67 21.77 12.33
CA LYS A 643 -10.69 20.42 11.78
C LYS A 643 -12.01 20.18 11.07
N SER A 644 -11.96 19.66 9.85
CA SER A 644 -13.15 19.38 9.07
C SER A 644 -13.83 18.06 9.48
N ASN A 645 -15.05 17.87 9.02
CA ASN A 645 -15.69 16.56 8.86
C ASN A 645 -15.13 15.82 7.64
N SER A 646 -15.61 14.59 7.38
CA SER A 646 -15.09 13.69 6.34
C SER A 646 -15.28 14.12 4.88
N ASN A 647 -15.95 15.25 4.61
CA ASN A 647 -16.08 15.82 3.26
C ASN A 647 -15.43 17.21 3.13
N GLY A 648 -14.75 17.71 4.17
CA GLY A 648 -14.03 18.98 4.12
C GLY A 648 -14.91 20.23 4.22
N THR A 649 -16.22 20.12 4.51
CA THR A 649 -17.16 21.25 4.41
C THR A 649 -17.57 21.87 5.73
N SER A 650 -17.58 21.13 6.83
CA SER A 650 -17.97 21.66 8.16
C SER A 650 -16.79 21.57 9.10
N TYR A 651 -16.49 22.66 9.79
CA TYR A 651 -15.31 22.77 10.63
C TYR A 651 -15.66 22.98 12.09
N VAL A 652 -14.88 22.34 12.96
CA VAL A 652 -14.89 22.59 14.40
C VAL A 652 -13.54 23.16 14.83
N MET A 653 -13.55 24.02 15.84
CA MET A 653 -12.31 24.56 16.39
C MET A 653 -11.57 23.49 17.19
N SER A 654 -10.33 23.21 16.79
CA SER A 654 -9.42 22.26 17.44
C SER A 654 -8.54 22.98 18.45
N ALA A 655 -7.81 24.02 18.01
CA ALA A 655 -6.93 24.81 18.87
C ALA A 655 -6.98 26.30 18.53
N PRO A 656 -7.25 27.20 19.49
CA PRO A 656 -7.20 28.64 19.28
C PRO A 656 -5.77 29.20 19.49
N LYS A 657 -5.49 30.35 18.85
CA LYS A 657 -4.25 31.14 19.03
C LYS A 657 -2.96 30.36 18.77
N VAL A 658 -2.94 29.48 17.79
CA VAL A 658 -1.72 28.77 17.37
C VAL A 658 -0.74 29.74 16.72
N ASN A 659 0.55 29.58 17.05
CA ASN A 659 1.62 30.43 16.58
C ASN A 659 1.84 30.30 15.08
N CYS A 660 2.06 31.43 14.42
CA CYS A 660 2.35 31.53 13.00
C CYS A 660 3.47 32.55 12.78
N ASP A 661 4.44 32.25 11.91
CA ASP A 661 5.49 33.20 11.56
C ASP A 661 5.07 34.17 10.43
N ASN A 662 6.02 34.97 9.95
CA ASN A 662 5.77 35.95 8.90
C ASN A 662 5.72 35.35 7.48
N ASN A 663 6.01 34.06 7.33
CA ASN A 663 5.91 33.33 6.06
C ASN A 663 4.68 32.39 6.07
N TYR A 664 3.81 32.51 7.07
CA TYR A 664 2.62 31.68 7.28
C TYR A 664 2.90 30.22 7.61
N PHE A 665 4.12 29.88 8.03
CA PHE A 665 4.38 28.62 8.67
C PHE A 665 3.75 28.61 10.06
N VAL A 666 3.15 27.48 10.41
CA VAL A 666 2.36 27.30 11.63
C VAL A 666 3.10 26.33 12.56
N ASP A 667 3.16 26.61 13.85
CA ASP A 667 3.65 25.64 14.83
C ASP A 667 2.60 24.55 15.08
N PHE A 668 2.51 23.62 14.13
CA PHE A 668 1.64 22.45 14.15
C PHE A 668 2.40 21.28 13.52
N GLU A 669 2.53 20.16 14.23
CA GLU A 669 3.19 18.95 13.70
C GLU A 669 2.49 17.71 14.24
N LYS A 670 2.10 16.81 13.33
CA LYS A 670 1.65 15.47 13.68
C LYS A 670 2.87 14.57 13.85
N ILE A 671 2.87 13.72 14.89
CA ILE A 671 3.98 12.82 15.12
C ILE A 671 3.89 11.63 14.18
N ILE A 672 4.80 11.62 13.20
CA ILE A 672 4.90 10.60 12.17
C ILE A 672 5.04 9.21 12.83
N GLY A 673 4.31 8.23 12.31
CA GLY A 673 4.31 6.87 12.84
C GLY A 673 3.33 6.64 14.00
N LEU A 674 2.72 7.67 14.57
CA LEU A 674 1.71 7.54 15.63
C LEU A 674 0.36 8.13 15.23
N GLU A 675 -0.71 7.44 15.61
CA GLU A 675 -2.07 7.89 15.32
C GLU A 675 -2.52 8.88 16.41
N GLY A 676 -3.01 10.05 15.99
CA GLY A 676 -3.63 11.06 16.85
C GLY A 676 -2.69 11.86 17.77
N VAL A 677 -1.37 11.71 17.66
CA VAL A 677 -0.41 12.50 18.43
C VAL A 677 -0.02 13.76 17.65
N VAL A 678 -0.27 14.94 18.23
CA VAL A 678 -0.05 16.24 17.57
C VAL A 678 0.52 17.24 18.57
N LEU A 679 1.51 18.05 18.16
CA LEU A 679 2.07 19.13 18.97
C LEU A 679 1.81 20.50 18.34
N ILE A 680 1.52 21.49 19.18
CA ILE A 680 1.39 22.90 18.79
C ILE A 680 2.12 23.82 19.77
N ASN A 681 2.41 25.03 19.33
CA ASN A 681 2.67 26.15 20.23
C ASN A 681 1.53 27.16 20.17
N SER A 682 0.91 27.43 21.32
CA SER A 682 -0.15 28.41 21.49
C SER A 682 0.39 29.74 22.02
N VAL A 683 -0.17 30.84 21.53
CA VAL A 683 0.16 32.21 21.95
C VAL A 683 -0.75 32.61 23.10
N THR A 684 -0.16 32.82 24.27
CA THR A 684 -0.91 33.14 25.49
C THR A 684 -0.93 34.64 25.81
N GLY A 685 -0.01 35.41 25.24
CA GLY A 685 0.10 36.83 25.47
C GLY A 685 1.31 37.44 24.78
N LYS A 686 1.67 38.65 25.21
CA LYS A 686 2.87 39.35 24.75
C LYS A 686 3.75 39.71 25.94
N ASP A 687 5.06 39.64 25.75
CA ASP A 687 6.04 40.10 26.75
C ASP A 687 6.11 41.64 26.77
N LYS A 688 6.96 42.20 27.65
CA LYS A 688 7.14 43.66 27.77
C LYS A 688 7.75 44.32 26.52
N LYS A 689 8.38 43.54 25.65
CA LYS A 689 8.98 43.98 24.38
C LYS A 689 8.01 43.81 23.20
N GLY A 690 6.83 43.24 23.44
CA GLY A 690 5.82 42.95 22.43
C GLY A 690 6.00 41.61 21.73
N ASN A 691 6.95 40.76 22.14
CA ASN A 691 7.12 39.42 21.55
C ASN A 691 6.02 38.47 22.03
N LYS A 692 5.65 37.49 21.20
CA LYS A 692 4.66 36.46 21.55
C LYS A 692 5.17 35.58 22.70
N ILE A 693 4.33 35.32 23.68
CA ILE A 693 4.59 34.35 24.76
C ILE A 693 3.97 33.02 24.34
N LEU A 694 4.83 32.04 24.07
CA LEU A 694 4.44 30.73 23.55
C LEU A 694 4.36 29.66 24.65
N ARG A 695 3.42 28.73 24.51
CA ARG A 695 3.33 27.50 25.32
C ARG A 695 3.10 26.30 24.42
N THR A 696 3.87 25.24 24.66
CA THR A 696 3.71 23.97 23.95
C THR A 696 2.59 23.13 24.53
N GLU A 697 1.76 22.59 23.65
CA GLU A 697 0.65 21.70 23.97
C GLU A 697 0.71 20.44 23.08
N ILE A 698 0.20 19.33 23.60
CA ILE A 698 0.13 18.03 22.93
C ILE A 698 -1.29 17.48 22.97
N SER A 699 -1.68 16.81 21.90
CA SER A 699 -2.90 16.01 21.80
C SER A 699 -2.55 14.55 21.53
N HIS A 700 -3.34 13.62 22.07
CA HIS A 700 -3.27 12.17 21.77
C HIS A 700 -4.59 11.64 21.19
N ASN A 701 -5.51 12.55 20.83
CA ASN A 701 -6.79 12.25 20.19
C ASN A 701 -7.03 13.16 18.99
N ASP A 702 -5.96 13.39 18.22
CA ASP A 702 -6.01 14.04 16.91
C ASP A 702 -6.63 15.45 16.96
N GLY A 703 -6.21 16.23 17.96
CA GLY A 703 -6.60 17.62 18.16
C GLY A 703 -7.91 17.84 18.92
N SER A 704 -8.59 16.78 19.38
CA SER A 704 -9.85 16.97 20.13
C SER A 704 -9.64 17.53 21.53
N GLN A 705 -8.54 17.17 22.20
CA GLN A 705 -8.16 17.66 23.53
C GLN A 705 -6.66 17.94 23.55
N TRP A 706 -6.29 18.98 24.28
CA TRP A 706 -4.92 19.46 24.39
C TRP A 706 -4.49 19.48 25.85
N ALA A 707 -3.22 19.13 26.08
CA ALA A 707 -2.57 19.10 27.39
C ALA A 707 -1.20 19.76 27.32
N TYR A 708 -0.72 20.26 28.45
CA TYR A 708 0.67 20.69 28.55
C TYR A 708 1.62 19.49 28.58
N LEU A 709 2.88 19.70 28.17
CA LEU A 709 3.89 18.66 28.31
C LEU A 709 4.35 18.57 29.78
N PRO A 710 4.36 17.37 30.39
CA PRO A 710 4.77 17.21 31.76
C PRO A 710 6.27 17.48 31.93
N PRO A 711 6.67 18.31 32.92
CA PRO A 711 8.08 18.60 33.13
C PRO A 711 8.81 17.38 33.75
N PRO A 712 10.05 17.07 33.32
CA PRO A 712 10.89 16.09 34.00
C PRO A 712 11.16 16.49 35.45
N LYS A 713 11.40 15.49 36.31
CA LYS A 713 11.63 15.71 37.75
C LYS A 713 12.92 16.50 38.04
N ALA A 714 13.95 16.30 37.22
CA ALA A 714 15.25 16.92 37.36
C ALA A 714 15.93 17.05 36.01
N ASP A 715 16.91 17.94 35.92
CA ASP A 715 17.77 18.09 34.76
C ASP A 715 18.79 16.95 34.64
N VAL A 716 19.58 16.95 33.56
CA VAL A 716 20.62 15.94 33.31
C VAL A 716 21.67 15.80 34.42
N ASN A 717 21.85 16.83 35.27
CA ASN A 717 22.78 16.82 36.40
C ASN A 717 22.09 16.41 37.73
N GLY A 718 20.83 16.01 37.68
CA GLY A 718 20.03 15.65 38.85
C GLY A 718 19.52 16.85 39.65
N LYS A 719 19.60 18.08 39.11
CA LYS A 719 19.10 19.29 39.77
C LYS A 719 17.61 19.46 39.47
N ALA A 720 16.80 19.67 40.51
CA ALA A 720 15.38 19.98 40.36
C ALA A 720 15.16 21.33 39.65
N TYR A 721 14.12 21.42 38.84
CA TYR A 721 13.69 22.66 38.20
C TYR A 721 13.05 23.63 39.21
N GLY A 722 12.95 24.91 38.84
CA GLY A 722 12.36 25.95 39.69
C GLY A 722 10.86 25.81 39.93
N CYS A 723 10.22 24.86 39.26
CA CYS A 723 8.82 24.51 39.39
C CYS A 723 8.63 23.00 39.20
N SER A 724 7.48 22.46 39.60
CA SER A 724 7.13 21.05 39.41
C SER A 724 5.64 20.89 39.13
N SER A 725 5.29 20.04 38.17
CA SER A 725 3.91 19.63 37.89
C SER A 725 3.90 18.16 37.46
N THR A 726 2.81 17.43 37.73
CA THR A 726 2.72 16.00 37.36
C THR A 726 2.32 15.81 35.90
N TYR A 727 1.38 16.63 35.42
CA TYR A 727 0.84 16.57 34.05
C TYR A 727 1.17 17.82 33.23
N GLY A 728 1.92 18.75 33.81
CA GLY A 728 2.10 20.10 33.24
C GLY A 728 0.91 21.01 33.55
N ASP A 729 1.19 22.29 33.77
CA ASP A 729 0.19 23.33 33.95
C ASP A 729 0.73 24.68 33.47
N GLU A 730 -0.11 25.72 33.52
CA GLU A 730 0.23 27.07 33.06
C GLU A 730 1.46 27.69 33.76
N LYS A 731 1.83 27.20 34.95
CA LYS A 731 2.97 27.70 35.72
C LYS A 731 4.22 26.85 35.49
N CYS A 732 4.05 25.57 35.20
CA CYS A 732 5.16 24.64 35.04
C CYS A 732 4.85 23.53 34.04
N ALA A 733 5.42 23.67 32.85
CA ALA A 733 5.39 22.66 31.80
C ALA A 733 6.72 22.63 31.06
N LEU A 734 6.93 21.57 30.27
CA LEU A 734 7.94 21.55 29.25
C LEU A 734 7.44 22.33 28.02
N HIS A 735 8.28 23.20 27.51
CA HIS A 735 8.02 23.94 26.27
C HIS A 735 9.14 23.67 25.30
N LEU A 736 8.80 23.43 24.04
CA LEU A 736 9.71 23.06 22.97
C LEU A 736 9.68 24.12 21.87
N HIS A 737 10.85 24.42 21.32
CA HIS A 737 10.93 25.14 20.06
C HIS A 737 10.37 24.26 18.94
N HIS A 738 9.61 24.87 18.05
CA HIS A 738 8.77 24.17 17.08
C HIS A 738 9.09 24.65 15.66
N TYR A 739 8.25 24.28 14.69
CA TYR A 739 8.44 24.33 13.25
C TYR A 739 8.85 25.72 12.76
N THR A 740 8.24 26.80 13.27
CA THR A 740 8.57 28.18 12.85
C THR A 740 10.02 28.58 13.13
N GLU A 741 10.65 28.05 14.17
CA GLU A 741 12.04 28.37 14.56
C GLU A 741 13.08 27.37 14.00
N ARG A 742 12.65 26.34 13.27
CA ARG A 742 13.58 25.38 12.64
C ARG A 742 14.29 26.01 11.45
N LEU A 743 15.62 25.84 11.43
CA LEU A 743 16.46 26.18 10.27
C LEU A 743 16.21 25.22 9.11
N ASP A 744 16.13 23.92 9.42
CA ASP A 744 15.78 22.87 8.47
C ASP A 744 14.37 22.36 8.80
N LYS A 745 13.41 22.70 7.94
CA LYS A 745 12.01 22.30 8.09
C LYS A 745 11.78 20.80 7.89
N LYS A 746 12.73 20.08 7.27
CA LYS A 746 12.67 18.63 7.04
C LYS A 746 12.94 17.82 8.32
N LYS A 747 13.43 18.47 9.38
CA LYS A 747 13.65 17.83 10.69
C LYS A 747 12.37 17.83 11.50
N THR A 748 12.05 16.67 12.05
CA THR A 748 10.83 16.38 12.81
C THR A 748 11.15 15.96 14.24
N PHE A 749 10.16 15.99 15.13
CA PHE A 749 10.32 15.50 16.51
C PHE A 749 10.57 13.97 16.55
N SER A 750 10.08 13.21 15.56
CA SER A 750 10.23 11.75 15.42
C SER A 750 10.32 11.30 13.95
N ALA A 751 10.63 10.03 13.69
CA ALA A 751 10.68 9.43 12.36
C ALA A 751 9.61 8.33 12.20
N ALA A 752 9.22 8.01 10.96
CA ALA A 752 8.07 7.14 10.66
C ALA A 752 8.13 5.73 11.26
N SER A 753 9.33 5.13 11.35
CA SER A 753 9.54 3.80 11.95
C SER A 753 9.81 3.86 13.47
N VAL A 754 9.82 5.06 14.06
CA VAL A 754 10.24 5.29 15.44
C VAL A 754 9.01 5.48 16.33
N ALA A 755 8.41 4.37 16.75
CA ALA A 755 7.19 4.39 17.56
C ALA A 755 7.46 4.87 19.00
N GLY A 756 7.00 6.09 19.31
CA GLY A 756 6.94 6.63 20.68
C GLY A 756 8.19 7.38 21.14
N LEU A 757 9.33 7.31 20.43
CA LEU A 757 10.47 8.17 20.77
C LEU A 757 10.29 9.54 20.11
N MET A 758 10.58 10.59 20.87
CA MET A 758 10.61 11.95 20.32
C MET A 758 11.71 12.74 21.01
N PHE A 759 12.27 13.71 20.30
CA PHE A 759 13.26 14.65 20.82
C PHE A 759 12.84 16.08 20.54
N GLY A 760 13.11 16.98 21.48
CA GLY A 760 12.92 18.41 21.30
C GLY A 760 13.90 19.19 22.16
N TYR A 761 14.26 20.39 21.74
CA TYR A 761 14.99 21.33 22.59
C TYR A 761 14.06 22.46 23.05
N GLY A 762 14.22 22.88 24.31
CA GLY A 762 13.43 23.95 24.91
C GLY A 762 13.69 24.10 26.40
N ASN A 763 12.69 24.47 27.20
CA ASN A 763 12.88 24.80 28.60
C ASN A 763 11.71 24.36 29.49
N ILE A 764 11.95 24.33 30.81
CA ILE A 764 10.91 24.10 31.81
C ILE A 764 10.52 25.43 32.44
N GLY A 765 9.22 25.74 32.47
CA GLY A 765 8.73 26.98 33.07
C GLY A 765 7.27 27.27 32.77
N SER A 766 6.88 28.55 32.79
CA SER A 766 5.53 29.01 32.47
C SER A 766 5.31 29.34 30.98
N SER A 767 6.39 29.41 30.20
CA SER A 767 6.38 29.69 28.76
C SER A 767 7.71 29.30 28.12
N LEU A 768 7.72 29.20 26.78
CA LEU A 768 8.93 28.99 25.99
C LEU A 768 9.90 30.17 26.17
N GLY A 769 11.16 29.83 26.43
CA GLY A 769 12.27 30.76 26.58
C GLY A 769 13.06 30.93 25.27
N PRO A 770 14.17 31.69 25.31
CA PRO A 770 15.08 31.83 24.17
C PRO A 770 15.85 30.52 23.92
N ILE A 771 16.18 30.25 22.65
CA ILE A 771 16.81 28.99 22.21
C ILE A 771 18.21 28.77 22.79
N GLU A 772 18.92 29.86 23.12
CA GLU A 772 20.27 29.83 23.70
C GLU A 772 20.26 29.30 25.14
N GLU A 773 19.11 29.33 25.82
CA GLU A 773 18.90 28.78 27.15
C GLU A 773 18.24 27.38 27.11
N ALA A 774 18.00 26.84 25.91
CA ALA A 774 17.30 25.58 25.73
C ALA A 774 18.18 24.39 26.10
N ASP A 775 17.57 23.40 26.76
CA ASP A 775 18.13 22.06 26.97
C ASP A 775 17.47 21.06 26.02
N THR A 776 18.12 19.91 25.80
CA THR A 776 17.57 18.84 24.94
C THR A 776 16.83 17.81 25.79
N PHE A 777 15.61 17.49 25.37
CA PHE A 777 14.68 16.56 26.03
C PHE A 777 14.31 15.41 25.11
N MET A 778 14.00 14.27 25.72
CA MET A 778 13.58 13.05 25.03
C MET A 778 12.36 12.45 25.75
N THR A 779 11.46 11.85 24.98
CA THR A 779 10.41 10.94 25.45
C THR A 779 10.58 9.58 24.77
N THR A 780 10.11 8.52 25.42
CA THR A 780 10.07 7.15 24.88
C THR A 780 8.64 6.60 24.85
N ASP A 781 7.65 7.43 25.13
CA ASP A 781 6.24 7.06 25.28
C ASP A 781 5.31 8.11 24.65
N ALA A 782 5.73 8.72 23.54
CA ALA A 782 4.96 9.69 22.77
C ALA A 782 4.54 10.94 23.55
N GLY A 783 5.43 11.44 24.42
CA GLY A 783 5.24 12.71 25.12
C GLY A 783 4.47 12.62 26.43
N ILE A 784 4.15 11.41 26.91
CA ILE A 784 3.51 11.19 28.21
C ILE A 784 4.51 11.47 29.34
N THR A 785 5.77 11.05 29.17
CA THR A 785 6.86 11.38 30.07
C THR A 785 8.08 11.88 29.30
N TRP A 786 8.77 12.85 29.89
CA TRP A 786 9.96 13.46 29.33
C TRP A 786 11.14 13.33 30.28
N LYS A 787 12.34 13.30 29.71
CA LYS A 787 13.62 13.35 30.42
C LYS A 787 14.55 14.38 29.76
N SER A 788 15.34 15.07 30.57
CA SER A 788 16.45 15.89 30.08
C SER A 788 17.64 14.98 29.76
N VAL A 789 18.17 15.07 28.54
CA VAL A 789 19.23 14.17 28.06
C VAL A 789 20.57 14.87 27.82
N LYS A 790 20.56 16.15 27.46
CA LYS A 790 21.77 16.99 27.31
C LYS A 790 21.45 18.45 27.63
N LYS A 791 22.46 19.19 28.10
CA LYS A 791 22.42 20.64 28.23
C LYS A 791 22.66 21.31 26.88
N GLY A 792 21.96 22.41 26.60
CA GLY A 792 22.01 23.09 25.31
C GLY A 792 21.10 22.43 24.26
N ALA A 793 20.97 23.09 23.11
CA ALA A 793 20.27 22.57 21.94
C ALA A 793 21.18 21.61 21.15
N TRP A 794 20.84 20.32 21.13
CA TRP A 794 21.54 19.30 20.34
C TRP A 794 20.68 18.85 19.17
N THR A 795 21.32 18.46 18.07
CA THR A 795 20.64 17.86 16.91
C THR A 795 20.67 16.34 17.07
N TRP A 796 19.55 15.68 16.79
CA TRP A 796 19.40 14.23 16.86
C TRP A 796 19.21 13.61 15.49
N GLN A 797 19.56 12.32 15.37
CA GLN A 797 19.07 11.47 14.31
C GLN A 797 18.83 10.03 14.78
N TYR A 798 17.82 9.38 14.19
CA TYR A 798 17.41 8.00 14.51
C TYR A 798 17.98 7.00 13.49
N GLY A 799 18.33 5.81 13.98
CA GLY A 799 18.70 4.65 13.18
C GLY A 799 18.20 3.35 13.80
N ASP A 800 18.20 2.28 13.03
CA ASP A 800 17.69 0.95 13.44
C ASP A 800 16.28 1.03 14.08
N GLN A 801 15.42 1.86 13.49
CA GLN A 801 14.04 2.12 13.94
C GLN A 801 13.98 2.67 15.38
N GLY A 802 14.91 3.56 15.72
CA GLY A 802 15.00 4.20 17.03
C GLY A 802 15.79 3.39 18.07
N SER A 803 16.30 2.21 17.70
CA SER A 803 17.22 1.47 18.56
C SER A 803 18.57 2.16 18.69
N ILE A 804 18.95 2.96 17.70
CA ILE A 804 20.15 3.80 17.72
C ILE A 804 19.71 5.25 17.64
N VAL A 805 20.20 6.08 18.56
CA VAL A 805 20.02 7.53 18.49
C VAL A 805 21.37 8.20 18.61
N VAL A 806 21.65 9.13 17.70
CA VAL A 806 22.87 9.92 17.66
C VAL A 806 22.56 11.38 17.94
N LEU A 807 23.35 12.00 18.82
CA LEU A 807 23.32 13.42 19.14
C LEU A 807 24.62 14.09 18.70
N VAL A 808 24.47 15.25 18.06
CA VAL A 808 25.58 16.13 17.68
C VAL A 808 25.31 17.55 18.22
N PRO A 809 26.36 18.30 18.61
CA PRO A 809 26.21 19.69 18.98
C PRO A 809 25.59 20.47 17.82
N ARG A 810 24.55 21.27 18.10
CA ARG A 810 23.98 22.15 17.10
C ARG A 810 24.98 23.26 16.81
N SER A 811 25.29 23.47 15.53
CA SER A 811 26.02 24.66 15.07
C SER A 811 25.04 25.57 14.34
N THR A 812 25.13 26.87 14.60
CA THR A 812 24.45 27.91 13.81
C THR A 812 25.50 28.81 13.15
N GLU A 813 25.07 29.76 12.31
CA GLU A 813 25.99 30.76 11.76
C GLU A 813 26.62 31.63 12.86
N ASP A 814 25.82 31.99 13.86
CA ASP A 814 26.21 32.82 15.00
C ASP A 814 27.00 32.05 16.07
N GLU A 815 26.71 30.76 16.26
CA GLU A 815 27.34 29.90 17.26
C GLU A 815 27.95 28.66 16.58
N LYS A 816 29.24 28.76 16.24
CA LYS A 816 30.00 27.68 15.61
C LYS A 816 30.50 26.68 16.65
N ALA A 817 29.64 25.73 17.03
CA ALA A 817 30.04 24.61 17.86
C ALA A 817 31.10 23.75 17.14
N LYS A 818 32.26 23.56 17.79
CA LYS A 818 33.32 22.68 17.30
C LYS A 818 33.36 21.41 18.13
N THR A 819 33.48 20.27 17.46
CA THR A 819 33.60 18.97 18.12
C THR A 819 34.40 18.01 17.25
N LYS A 820 34.84 16.92 17.85
CA LYS A 820 35.41 15.75 17.15
C LYS A 820 34.71 14.45 17.51
N SER A 821 33.67 14.52 18.35
CA SER A 821 32.91 13.38 18.84
C SER A 821 31.40 13.59 18.72
N ILE A 822 30.70 12.47 18.57
CA ILE A 822 29.23 12.35 18.65
C ILE A 822 28.85 11.60 19.92
N SER A 823 27.65 11.83 20.44
CA SER A 823 27.10 11.11 21.60
C SER A 823 25.98 10.20 21.11
N TYR A 824 25.96 8.93 21.46
CA TYR A 824 24.93 7.99 20.99
C TYR A 824 24.39 7.11 22.11
N THR A 825 23.22 6.52 21.88
CA THR A 825 22.59 5.54 22.76
C THR A 825 22.02 4.38 21.94
N THR A 826 22.04 3.18 22.53
CA THR A 826 21.46 1.96 21.94
C THR A 826 20.35 1.34 22.80
N ASN A 827 19.89 2.08 23.82
CA ASN A 827 18.94 1.60 24.81
C ASN A 827 17.94 2.67 25.22
N GLU A 828 17.47 3.42 24.22
CA GLU A 828 16.47 4.48 24.37
C GLU A 828 16.91 5.57 25.36
N GLY A 829 18.20 5.90 25.41
CA GLY A 829 18.75 6.99 26.22
C GLY A 829 18.79 6.70 27.72
N LYS A 830 18.92 5.43 28.14
CA LYS A 830 19.23 5.08 29.54
C LYS A 830 20.69 5.40 29.86
N ASP A 831 21.59 5.11 28.93
CA ASP A 831 22.97 5.59 28.94
C ASP A 831 23.37 6.15 27.57
N TRP A 832 24.38 7.03 27.62
CA TRP A 832 24.94 7.73 26.47
C TRP A 832 26.45 7.46 26.42
N LYS A 833 26.97 7.21 25.22
CA LYS A 833 28.38 6.93 24.95
C LYS A 833 28.89 7.93 23.93
N ASP A 834 30.14 8.36 24.06
CA ASP A 834 30.77 9.26 23.11
C ASP A 834 31.68 8.48 22.15
N PHE A 835 31.68 8.86 20.88
CA PHE A 835 32.50 8.27 19.82
C PHE A 835 33.24 9.37 19.05
N GLU A 836 34.56 9.26 18.97
CA GLU A 836 35.43 10.22 18.27
C GLU A 836 35.51 9.83 16.78
N PHE A 837 34.95 10.69 15.91
CA PHE A 837 34.87 10.44 14.46
C PHE A 837 35.94 11.18 13.65
N SER A 838 36.63 12.14 14.27
CA SER A 838 37.66 12.99 13.65
C SER A 838 38.85 13.17 14.60
N GLN A 839 40.05 13.34 14.05
CA GLN A 839 41.24 13.67 14.84
C GLN A 839 41.31 15.15 15.24
N GLU A 840 40.70 16.02 14.43
CA GLU A 840 40.67 17.47 14.64
C GLU A 840 39.26 17.95 14.96
N GLU A 841 39.17 19.09 15.66
CA GLU A 841 37.90 19.76 15.90
C GLU A 841 37.33 20.36 14.61
N VAL A 842 36.11 19.96 14.30
CA VAL A 842 35.39 20.33 13.08
C VAL A 842 34.02 20.89 13.46
N THR A 843 33.42 21.67 12.57
CA THR A 843 32.04 22.12 12.72
C THR A 843 31.12 21.14 12.02
N ILE A 844 30.18 20.56 12.75
CA ILE A 844 29.12 19.72 12.16
C ILE A 844 28.03 20.67 11.65
N LEU A 845 27.85 20.70 10.33
CA LEU A 845 26.80 21.45 9.66
C LEU A 845 25.46 20.73 9.82
N ASP A 846 25.47 19.41 9.66
CA ASP A 846 24.26 18.59 9.69
C ASP A 846 24.56 17.11 9.98
N ILE A 847 23.55 16.39 10.46
CA ILE A 847 23.53 14.92 10.57
C ILE A 847 22.27 14.40 9.87
N THR A 848 22.44 13.50 8.92
CA THR A 848 21.32 12.93 8.16
C THR A 848 21.40 11.40 8.08
N SER A 849 20.26 10.79 7.81
CA SER A 849 20.08 9.37 7.50
C SER A 849 18.76 9.23 6.74
N ILE A 850 18.40 8.01 6.33
CA ILE A 850 17.12 7.72 5.68
C ILE A 850 15.94 8.20 6.54
N ARG A 851 14.91 8.82 5.96
CA ARG A 851 13.82 9.47 6.73
C ARG A 851 13.01 8.48 7.54
N THR A 852 12.90 7.25 7.06
CA THR A 852 12.26 6.18 7.84
C THR A 852 12.97 5.94 9.17
N GLY A 853 14.27 6.23 9.31
CA GLY A 853 15.07 5.93 10.50
C GLY A 853 15.47 4.45 10.60
N SER A 854 15.37 3.70 9.49
CA SER A 854 15.65 2.25 9.43
C SER A 854 17.13 1.92 9.26
N SER A 855 17.93 2.85 8.73
CA SER A 855 19.36 2.64 8.49
C SER A 855 20.16 2.52 9.79
N ARG A 856 21.27 1.77 9.71
CA ARG A 856 22.32 1.73 10.76
C ARG A 856 23.51 2.62 10.42
N ASN A 857 23.43 3.37 9.33
CA ASN A 857 24.42 4.34 8.91
C ASN A 857 23.87 5.76 9.03
N PHE A 858 24.76 6.70 9.30
CA PHE A 858 24.47 8.13 9.38
C PHE A 858 25.53 8.90 8.60
N LEU A 859 25.17 10.05 8.05
CA LEU A 859 26.12 10.98 7.44
C LEU A 859 26.22 12.26 8.25
N LEU A 860 27.43 12.56 8.72
CA LEU A 860 27.79 13.88 9.19
C LEU A 860 28.24 14.73 8.02
N TRP A 861 27.71 15.94 7.90
CA TRP A 861 28.17 16.97 6.97
C TRP A 861 29.00 17.96 7.76
N CYS A 862 30.27 18.08 7.44
CA CYS A 862 31.25 18.75 8.29
C CYS A 862 32.06 19.79 7.52
N ARG A 863 32.47 20.84 8.23
CA ARG A 863 33.46 21.81 7.78
C ARG A 863 34.67 21.77 8.68
N SER A 864 35.85 21.63 8.07
CA SER A 864 37.12 21.69 8.78
C SER A 864 37.49 23.13 9.13
N SER A 865 38.44 23.29 10.06
CA SER A 865 38.92 24.62 10.47
C SER A 865 39.63 25.39 9.33
N ASP A 866 40.12 24.72 8.28
CA ASP A 866 40.69 25.33 7.07
C ASP A 866 39.63 25.62 5.99
N GLY A 867 38.34 25.44 6.29
CA GLY A 867 37.22 25.81 5.43
C GLY A 867 36.81 24.76 4.40
N LYS A 868 37.43 23.57 4.38
CA LYS A 868 37.01 22.48 3.48
C LYS A 868 35.74 21.81 3.99
N THR A 869 34.83 21.49 3.08
CA THR A 869 33.62 20.73 3.40
C THR A 869 33.80 19.25 3.04
N PHE A 870 33.35 18.37 3.93
CA PHE A 870 33.51 16.92 3.82
C PHE A 870 32.35 16.20 4.49
N SER A 871 32.15 14.92 4.17
CA SER A 871 31.19 14.05 4.86
C SER A 871 31.90 12.98 5.66
N VAL A 872 31.25 12.49 6.71
CA VAL A 872 31.68 11.32 7.50
C VAL A 872 30.52 10.36 7.62
N ASN A 873 30.65 9.19 7.01
CA ASN A 873 29.75 8.06 7.26
C ASN A 873 30.07 7.48 8.65
N LEU A 874 29.06 7.37 9.51
CA LEU A 874 29.10 6.65 10.78
C LEU A 874 28.36 5.32 10.59
N ASP A 875 29.08 4.21 10.74
CA ASP A 875 28.54 2.87 10.52
C ASP A 875 28.42 2.10 11.83
N PHE A 876 27.18 1.84 12.26
CA PHE A 876 26.83 1.08 13.46
C PHE A 876 26.56 -0.40 13.19
N THR A 877 26.70 -0.87 11.95
CA THR A 877 26.47 -2.28 11.60
C THR A 877 27.43 -3.22 12.34
N GLY A 878 28.62 -2.74 12.71
CA GLY A 878 29.62 -3.47 13.50
C GLY A 878 29.19 -3.82 14.94
N LEU A 879 28.12 -3.23 15.48
CA LEU A 879 27.65 -3.52 16.84
C LEU A 879 27.04 -4.92 17.00
N THR A 880 26.35 -5.41 15.97
CA THR A 880 25.70 -6.74 15.97
C THR A 880 25.35 -7.19 14.56
N ASP A 881 25.59 -8.48 14.29
CA ASP A 881 25.29 -9.21 13.06
C ASP A 881 24.05 -10.10 13.20
N ARG A 882 23.40 -10.11 14.38
CA ARG A 882 22.19 -10.87 14.66
C ARG A 882 20.92 -10.04 14.40
N PRO A 883 20.00 -10.46 13.52
CA PRO A 883 18.67 -9.86 13.42
C PRO A 883 17.82 -10.21 14.65
N CYS A 884 16.99 -9.27 15.09
CA CYS A 884 16.02 -9.48 16.16
C CYS A 884 14.89 -10.40 15.71
N VAL A 885 14.36 -11.22 16.62
CA VAL A 885 13.32 -12.22 16.34
C VAL A 885 12.06 -12.01 17.20
N ASN A 886 10.90 -12.23 16.60
CA ASN A 886 9.60 -12.23 17.29
C ASN A 886 8.85 -13.55 17.03
N PRO A 887 9.24 -14.67 17.69
CA PRO A 887 8.64 -15.98 17.43
C PRO A 887 7.20 -16.06 18.00
N GLU A 888 6.32 -16.84 17.35
CA GLU A 888 4.95 -17.08 17.83
C GLU A 888 4.90 -17.74 19.22
N SER A 889 5.96 -18.47 19.60
CA SER A 889 6.14 -19.04 20.93
C SER A 889 7.62 -18.98 21.35
N GLY A 890 7.90 -18.56 22.60
CA GLY A 890 9.25 -18.42 23.14
C GLY A 890 9.58 -17.01 23.64
N ASP A 891 10.87 -16.73 23.88
CA ASP A 891 11.36 -15.40 24.27
C ASP A 891 11.53 -14.52 23.02
N SER A 892 10.73 -13.46 22.92
CA SER A 892 10.80 -12.48 21.83
C SER A 892 11.81 -11.37 22.16
N ASP A 893 12.52 -10.87 21.14
CA ASP A 893 13.35 -9.67 21.27
C ASP A 893 12.51 -8.37 21.35
N TYR A 894 11.18 -8.48 21.20
CA TYR A 894 10.24 -7.38 21.14
C TYR A 894 9.18 -7.40 22.25
N TYR A 895 8.49 -6.27 22.43
CA TYR A 895 7.29 -6.12 23.25
C TYR A 895 6.26 -5.22 22.53
N LEU A 896 4.99 -5.32 22.92
CA LEU A 896 3.91 -4.49 22.37
C LEU A 896 3.68 -3.24 23.21
N TRP A 897 3.53 -2.10 22.56
CA TRP A 897 3.31 -0.79 23.18
C TRP A 897 2.18 -0.02 22.48
N SER A 898 1.37 0.71 23.24
CA SER A 898 0.35 1.64 22.74
C SER A 898 0.53 3.01 23.43
N PRO A 899 0.27 4.13 22.73
CA PRO A 899 0.23 5.44 23.37
C PRO A 899 -1.01 5.56 24.27
N THR A 900 -0.83 6.02 25.52
CA THR A 900 -1.92 6.15 26.52
C THR A 900 -1.79 7.44 27.32
N HIS A 901 -2.62 8.45 27.08
CA HIS A 901 -2.53 9.72 27.83
C HIS A 901 -3.36 9.69 29.13
N PRO A 902 -2.90 10.28 30.25
CA PRO A 902 -3.64 10.32 31.52
C PRO A 902 -5.00 11.04 31.47
N LEU A 903 -5.24 11.87 30.45
CA LEU A 903 -6.52 12.56 30.22
C LEU A 903 -7.51 11.71 29.41
N GLN A 904 -7.11 10.53 28.96
CA GLN A 904 -7.96 9.58 28.24
C GLN A 904 -8.33 8.43 29.18
N ASP A 905 -9.62 8.18 29.34
CA ASP A 905 -10.13 7.08 30.15
C ASP A 905 -9.90 5.70 29.49
N ASN A 906 -9.59 5.68 28.18
CA ASN A 906 -9.32 4.47 27.40
C ASN A 906 -8.25 4.71 26.32
N GLU A 907 -7.69 3.63 25.77
CA GLU A 907 -6.68 3.66 24.69
C GLU A 907 -7.33 3.76 23.29
N CYS A 908 -8.62 4.07 23.22
CA CYS A 908 -9.39 3.92 22.00
C CYS A 908 -9.39 5.20 21.16
N LEU A 909 -8.84 5.11 19.96
CA LEU A 909 -8.82 6.19 18.99
C LEU A 909 -9.38 5.66 17.66
N PHE A 910 -10.34 6.38 17.07
CA PHE A 910 -11.06 5.95 15.86
C PHE A 910 -11.59 4.50 15.98
N GLY A 911 -12.17 4.16 17.13
CA GLY A 911 -12.79 2.85 17.33
C GLY A 911 -11.83 1.67 17.42
N HIS A 912 -10.50 1.87 17.54
CA HIS A 912 -9.54 0.82 17.85
C HIS A 912 -8.39 1.26 18.77
N VAL A 913 -7.65 0.27 19.26
CA VAL A 913 -6.35 0.42 19.91
C VAL A 913 -5.26 -0.06 18.94
N SER A 914 -4.33 0.83 18.62
CA SER A 914 -3.15 0.56 17.78
C SER A 914 -1.96 0.09 18.64
N LYS A 915 -1.46 -1.12 18.39
CA LYS A 915 -0.33 -1.72 19.13
C LYS A 915 0.91 -1.80 18.25
N TYR A 916 2.00 -1.24 18.77
CA TYR A 916 3.27 -1.13 18.08
C TYR A 916 4.29 -2.13 18.63
N LEU A 917 5.03 -2.78 17.73
CA LEU A 917 6.14 -3.65 18.09
C LEU A 917 7.39 -2.80 18.37
N ARG A 918 7.97 -2.98 19.55
CA ARG A 918 9.17 -2.26 20.00
C ARG A 918 10.22 -3.22 20.51
N LYS A 919 11.49 -2.95 20.16
CA LYS A 919 12.62 -3.77 20.57
C LYS A 919 12.88 -3.59 22.07
N LYS A 920 13.15 -4.68 22.77
CA LYS A 920 13.55 -4.63 24.18
C LYS A 920 14.96 -4.02 24.30
N THR A 921 15.12 -3.07 25.23
CA THR A 921 16.36 -2.29 25.39
C THR A 921 17.60 -3.09 25.84
N ASP A 922 17.41 -4.34 26.30
CA ASP A 922 18.47 -5.24 26.77
C ASP A 922 18.95 -6.24 25.70
N ARG A 923 18.38 -6.20 24.50
CA ARG A 923 18.68 -7.16 23.42
C ARG A 923 19.71 -6.61 22.45
N ASN A 924 20.80 -7.37 22.28
CA ASN A 924 21.85 -7.06 21.30
C ASN A 924 21.58 -7.74 19.94
N CYS A 925 20.65 -7.16 19.19
CA CYS A 925 20.27 -7.57 17.83
C CYS A 925 19.89 -6.31 17.03
N TYR A 926 19.79 -6.37 15.71
CA TYR A 926 19.30 -5.25 14.89
C TYR A 926 17.89 -5.50 14.38
N ASN A 927 17.10 -4.45 14.18
CA ASN A 927 15.78 -4.58 13.59
C ASN A 927 15.89 -4.86 12.10
N ASP A 928 15.23 -5.91 11.63
CA ASP A 928 15.11 -6.12 10.20
C ASP A 928 14.22 -5.02 9.60
N HIS A 929 14.70 -4.38 8.53
CA HIS A 929 14.01 -3.33 7.80
C HIS A 929 12.62 -3.74 7.31
N ARG A 930 12.34 -5.04 7.18
CA ARG A 930 11.04 -5.60 6.74
C ARG A 930 9.99 -5.68 7.86
N ILE A 931 10.35 -5.40 9.11
CA ILE A 931 9.43 -5.52 10.24
C ILE A 931 8.44 -4.36 10.23
N GLU A 932 7.15 -4.69 10.23
CA GLU A 932 6.07 -3.71 10.40
C GLU A 932 5.91 -3.31 11.87
N HIS A 933 5.98 -2.00 12.13
CA HIS A 933 5.82 -1.48 13.48
C HIS A 933 4.41 -1.61 14.02
N LEU A 934 3.38 -1.41 13.20
CA LEU A 934 2.00 -1.58 13.62
C LEU A 934 1.67 -3.08 13.60
N TYR A 935 1.74 -3.72 14.77
CA TYR A 935 1.64 -5.17 14.88
C TYR A 935 0.19 -5.66 14.97
N ALA A 936 -0.65 -4.93 15.71
CA ALA A 936 -2.03 -5.33 15.94
C ALA A 936 -2.95 -4.14 16.14
N ILE A 937 -4.17 -4.28 15.61
CA ILE A 937 -5.29 -3.36 15.83
C ILE A 937 -6.37 -4.14 16.56
N SER A 938 -6.95 -3.56 17.61
CA SER A 938 -8.04 -4.16 18.38
C SER A 938 -9.22 -3.20 18.47
N ASN A 939 -10.36 -3.58 17.89
CA ASN A 939 -11.53 -2.70 17.83
C ASN A 939 -12.19 -2.51 19.20
N CYS A 940 -12.70 -1.32 19.44
CA CYS A 940 -13.47 -0.90 20.61
C CYS A 940 -14.97 -0.91 20.32
N THR A 941 -15.79 -0.63 21.33
CA THR A 941 -17.23 -0.36 21.16
C THR A 941 -17.49 1.06 20.65
N CYS A 942 -18.50 1.24 19.78
CA CYS A 942 -18.85 2.54 19.22
C CYS A 942 -19.43 3.50 20.28
N THR A 943 -19.00 4.75 20.20
CA THR A 943 -19.41 5.89 21.03
C THR A 943 -19.85 7.05 20.16
N ARG A 944 -20.39 8.13 20.74
CA ARG A 944 -20.78 9.34 19.98
C ARG A 944 -19.63 9.95 19.17
N ALA A 945 -18.38 9.81 19.63
CA ALA A 945 -17.19 10.36 18.97
C ALA A 945 -16.86 9.65 17.64
N ASP A 946 -17.44 8.48 17.39
CA ASP A 946 -17.24 7.69 16.18
C ASP A 946 -18.19 8.08 15.03
N TYR A 947 -18.98 9.15 15.18
CA TYR A 947 -20.03 9.56 14.23
C TYR A 947 -19.92 11.03 13.79
N ASP A 948 -19.95 11.27 12.48
CA ASP A 948 -20.13 12.56 11.78
C ASP A 948 -21.35 12.50 10.84
N ASP A 949 -21.73 13.48 10.03
CA ASP A 949 -22.73 13.24 8.95
C ASP A 949 -22.51 14.19 7.77
N TYR A 950 -22.86 13.71 6.58
CA TYR A 950 -22.78 14.40 5.31
C TYR A 950 -23.98 15.35 5.16
N ASN A 951 -23.71 16.65 5.01
CA ASN A 951 -24.71 17.73 4.96
C ASN A 951 -25.48 18.00 6.26
N PHE A 952 -25.00 17.54 7.43
CA PHE A 952 -25.55 17.96 8.72
C PHE A 952 -24.49 18.72 9.54
N GLU A 953 -24.93 19.69 10.30
CA GLU A 953 -24.12 20.50 11.22
C GLU A 953 -24.67 20.43 12.64
N LEU A 954 -23.82 20.70 13.64
CA LEU A 954 -24.27 20.81 15.02
C LEU A 954 -25.06 22.11 15.20
N ASP A 955 -26.33 22.00 15.55
CA ASP A 955 -27.16 23.13 15.94
C ASP A 955 -26.71 23.72 17.30
N PRO A 956 -27.27 24.88 17.72
CA PRO A 956 -26.96 25.47 19.03
C PRO A 956 -27.29 24.57 20.24
N HIS A 957 -28.05 23.49 20.05
CA HIS A 957 -28.40 22.49 21.05
C HIS A 957 -27.53 21.22 20.98
N LYS A 958 -26.48 21.23 20.15
CA LYS A 958 -25.55 20.11 19.90
C LYS A 958 -26.21 18.88 19.26
N GLN A 959 -27.31 19.08 18.54
CA GLN A 959 -27.95 18.06 17.71
C GLN A 959 -27.51 18.24 16.25
N CYS A 960 -27.36 17.15 15.51
CA CYS A 960 -27.01 17.23 14.10
C CYS A 960 -28.27 17.61 13.29
N SER A 961 -28.27 18.80 12.69
CA SER A 961 -29.34 19.34 11.85
C SER A 961 -28.89 19.47 10.40
N LEU A 962 -29.78 19.23 9.44
CA LEU A 962 -29.47 19.31 8.01
C LEU A 962 -29.10 20.75 7.62
N VAL A 963 -27.96 20.91 6.95
CA VAL A 963 -27.47 22.18 6.44
C VAL A 963 -28.51 22.78 5.46
N PRO A 964 -28.89 24.05 5.60
CA PRO A 964 -29.89 24.68 4.73
C PRO A 964 -29.56 24.54 3.24
N GLY A 965 -30.53 24.06 2.45
CA GLY A 965 -30.40 23.90 0.99
C GLY A 965 -29.75 22.59 0.51
N LYS A 966 -29.31 21.72 1.43
CA LYS A 966 -28.82 20.38 1.11
C LYS A 966 -29.89 19.31 1.31
N LYS A 967 -29.66 18.12 0.76
CA LYS A 967 -30.49 16.95 0.98
C LYS A 967 -29.64 15.86 1.66
N PRO A 968 -30.24 15.06 2.54
CA PRO A 968 -29.56 13.88 3.07
C PRO A 968 -29.27 12.90 1.93
N LEU A 969 -28.32 11.99 2.15
CA LEU A 969 -27.97 10.94 1.19
C LEU A 969 -29.22 10.13 0.82
N SER A 970 -29.51 9.99 -0.48
CA SER A 970 -30.68 9.22 -0.91
C SER A 970 -30.41 7.72 -0.80
N ALA A 971 -31.47 6.93 -0.61
CA ALA A 971 -31.40 5.47 -0.61
C ALA A 971 -30.72 4.92 -1.88
N GLU A 972 -31.04 5.51 -3.03
CA GLU A 972 -30.49 5.11 -4.33
C GLU A 972 -28.98 5.38 -4.42
N GLN A 973 -28.53 6.50 -3.85
CA GLN A 973 -27.13 6.86 -3.81
C GLN A 973 -26.36 5.95 -2.83
N TYR A 974 -26.88 5.72 -1.62
CA TYR A 974 -26.26 4.83 -0.64
C TYR A 974 -26.09 3.40 -1.18
N CYS A 975 -27.15 2.82 -1.77
CA CYS A 975 -27.11 1.47 -2.32
C CYS A 975 -26.25 1.35 -3.58
N LYS A 976 -26.04 2.45 -4.32
CA LYS A 976 -25.10 2.48 -5.46
C LYS A 976 -23.65 2.52 -4.98
N GLU A 977 -23.36 3.30 -3.94
CA GLU A 977 -22.03 3.40 -3.33
C GLU A 977 -21.67 2.15 -2.51
N ASN A 978 -22.67 1.42 -2.00
CA ASN A 978 -22.51 0.21 -1.21
C ASN A 978 -23.27 -0.97 -1.86
N PRO A 979 -22.77 -1.54 -2.96
CA PRO A 979 -23.46 -2.59 -3.71
C PRO A 979 -23.69 -3.88 -2.89
N ASP A 980 -22.87 -4.13 -1.87
CA ASP A 980 -22.99 -5.26 -0.95
C ASP A 980 -24.00 -5.01 0.20
N ALA A 981 -24.47 -3.76 0.37
CA ALA A 981 -25.44 -3.44 1.40
C ALA A 981 -26.82 -3.99 1.04
N VAL A 982 -27.31 -4.90 1.87
CA VAL A 982 -28.66 -5.48 1.72
C VAL A 982 -29.74 -4.50 2.19
N SER A 983 -29.39 -3.61 3.12
CA SER A 983 -30.30 -2.61 3.67
C SER A 983 -29.62 -1.26 3.82
N TYR A 984 -30.39 -0.20 3.64
CA TYR A 984 -30.03 1.16 4.02
C TYR A 984 -30.81 1.59 5.26
N TYR A 985 -30.25 2.50 6.03
CA TYR A 985 -30.91 3.15 7.16
C TYR A 985 -31.28 4.58 6.76
N GLU A 986 -32.46 5.06 7.13
CA GLU A 986 -32.79 6.47 6.89
C GLU A 986 -31.77 7.37 7.62
N PRO A 987 -31.21 8.40 6.96
CA PRO A 987 -30.19 9.26 7.59
C PRO A 987 -30.69 9.87 8.90
N THR A 988 -30.01 9.53 10.01
CA THR A 988 -30.39 9.95 11.37
C THR A 988 -29.77 11.29 11.79
N GLY A 989 -29.02 11.94 10.91
CA GLY A 989 -28.11 13.03 11.29
C GLY A 989 -26.77 12.52 11.83
N TYR A 990 -26.56 11.19 11.85
CA TYR A 990 -25.33 10.52 12.24
C TYR A 990 -24.96 9.45 11.22
N ARG A 991 -23.76 9.55 10.70
CA ARG A 991 -23.00 8.64 9.86
C ARG A 991 -21.75 8.23 10.61
N ARG A 992 -21.37 6.97 10.50
CA ARG A 992 -20.12 6.52 11.09
C ARG A 992 -18.93 7.16 10.36
N ILE A 993 -17.96 7.70 11.10
CA ILE A 993 -16.74 8.26 10.51
C ILE A 993 -16.03 7.14 9.74
N PRO A 994 -15.64 7.31 8.46
CA PRO A 994 -15.05 6.23 7.67
C PRO A 994 -13.83 5.55 8.33
N LEU A 995 -13.08 6.31 9.11
CA LEU A 995 -11.95 5.80 9.89
C LEU A 995 -12.31 4.92 11.08
N THR A 996 -13.50 5.06 11.66
CA THR A 996 -13.74 4.35 12.91
C THR A 996 -13.94 2.87 12.66
N THR A 997 -13.19 2.03 13.36
CA THR A 997 -13.31 0.57 13.28
C THR A 997 -14.15 -0.02 14.42
N CYS A 998 -14.84 0.82 15.20
CA CYS A 998 -15.64 0.41 16.35
C CYS A 998 -16.68 -0.69 16.02
N VAL A 999 -17.05 -1.52 16.99
CA VAL A 999 -18.01 -2.62 16.80
C VAL A 999 -19.00 -2.67 17.97
N GLY A 1000 -20.30 -2.60 17.66
CA GLY A 1000 -21.37 -2.60 18.67
C GLY A 1000 -21.36 -1.34 19.54
N GLY A 1001 -22.04 -1.37 20.68
CA GLY A 1001 -22.21 -0.17 21.53
C GLY A 1001 -23.37 0.71 21.06
N THR A 1002 -23.17 2.02 21.04
CA THR A 1002 -24.22 2.98 20.67
C THR A 1002 -24.15 3.28 19.17
N GLU A 1003 -24.81 2.45 18.35
CA GLU A 1003 -24.82 2.59 16.89
C GLU A 1003 -25.78 3.68 16.39
N LEU A 1004 -25.36 4.96 16.46
CA LEU A 1004 -26.20 6.13 16.18
C LEU A 1004 -26.70 6.22 14.72
N ASP A 1005 -25.95 5.63 13.80
CA ASP A 1005 -26.27 5.52 12.37
C ASP A 1005 -27.36 4.49 12.06
N LYS A 1006 -27.67 3.59 13.01
CA LYS A 1006 -28.62 2.48 12.84
C LYS A 1006 -29.87 2.60 13.72
N ILE A 1007 -30.12 3.79 14.26
CA ILE A 1007 -31.30 4.05 15.11
C ILE A 1007 -32.60 4.06 14.29
N SER A 1008 -32.53 4.48 13.03
CA SER A 1008 -33.68 4.54 12.12
C SER A 1008 -34.14 3.17 11.64
N GLU A 1009 -35.34 3.13 11.06
CA GLU A 1009 -35.83 1.93 10.41
C GLU A 1009 -34.95 1.60 9.21
N ALA A 1010 -34.52 0.33 9.11
CA ALA A 1010 -33.77 -0.11 7.94
C ALA A 1010 -34.75 -0.54 6.84
N HIS A 1011 -34.41 -0.19 5.61
CA HIS A 1011 -35.14 -0.50 4.39
C HIS A 1011 -34.26 -1.32 3.45
N PRO A 1012 -34.84 -2.19 2.60
CA PRO A 1012 -34.06 -2.95 1.64
C PRO A 1012 -33.46 -2.03 0.57
N CYS A 1013 -32.24 -2.33 0.14
CA CYS A 1013 -31.74 -1.78 -1.11
C CYS A 1013 -32.53 -2.33 -2.29
N LYS A 1014 -32.73 -1.52 -3.34
CA LYS A 1014 -33.53 -1.89 -4.51
C LYS A 1014 -32.96 -3.16 -5.18
N GLY A 1015 -33.76 -4.22 -5.29
CA GLY A 1015 -33.34 -5.53 -5.82
C GLY A 1015 -32.73 -6.48 -4.77
N LYS A 1016 -32.67 -6.07 -3.50
CA LYS A 1016 -32.17 -6.85 -2.35
C LYS A 1016 -33.28 -7.18 -1.33
N GLU A 1017 -34.54 -7.00 -1.71
CA GLU A 1017 -35.70 -7.18 -0.82
C GLU A 1017 -35.80 -8.61 -0.27
N GLU A 1018 -35.51 -9.63 -1.09
CA GLU A 1018 -35.55 -11.03 -0.66
C GLU A 1018 -34.40 -11.40 0.30
N GLU A 1019 -33.20 -10.83 0.09
CA GLU A 1019 -32.06 -10.99 1.01
C GLU A 1019 -32.33 -10.28 2.35
N PHE A 1020 -32.94 -9.10 2.29
CA PHE A 1020 -33.34 -8.32 3.46
C PHE A 1020 -34.37 -9.07 4.32
N GLU A 1021 -35.39 -9.66 3.67
CA GLU A 1021 -36.38 -10.50 4.35
C GLU A 1021 -35.76 -11.77 4.92
N LYS A 1022 -34.77 -12.41 4.26
CA LYS A 1022 -34.06 -13.59 4.80
C LYS A 1022 -33.20 -13.26 6.02
N LEU A 1023 -32.56 -12.10 6.06
CA LEU A 1023 -31.73 -11.66 7.18
C LEU A 1023 -32.56 -11.30 8.43
N ARG A 1024 -33.80 -10.81 8.24
CA ARG A 1024 -34.71 -10.43 9.34
C ARG A 1024 -35.79 -11.48 9.64
N GLY A 1025 -36.01 -12.42 8.73
CA GLY A 1025 -36.98 -13.50 8.87
C GLY A 1025 -36.57 -14.48 9.96
N THR A 1026 -37.46 -14.70 10.92
CA THR A 1026 -37.23 -15.70 11.97
C THR A 1026 -37.18 -17.08 11.32
N SER A 1027 -36.02 -17.76 11.39
CA SER A 1027 -35.81 -19.06 10.74
C SER A 1027 -36.94 -20.04 11.07
N GLY A 1028 -37.48 -20.72 10.05
CA GLY A 1028 -38.49 -21.77 10.23
C GLY A 1028 -38.01 -22.90 11.15
N VAL A 1029 -36.69 -23.08 11.27
CA VAL A 1029 -36.06 -24.01 12.24
C VAL A 1029 -36.21 -23.49 13.68
N ALA A 1030 -36.06 -22.17 13.89
CA ALA A 1030 -36.27 -21.56 15.20
C ALA A 1030 -37.75 -21.67 15.63
N ILE A 1031 -38.69 -21.45 14.69
CA ILE A 1031 -40.13 -21.65 14.93
C ILE A 1031 -40.43 -23.14 15.19
N PHE A 1032 -39.84 -24.05 14.41
CA PHE A 1032 -39.99 -25.50 14.60
C PHE A 1032 -39.53 -25.92 15.99
N PHE A 1033 -38.34 -25.51 16.46
CA PHE A 1033 -37.89 -25.84 17.81
C PHE A 1033 -38.71 -25.14 18.89
N ALA A 1034 -39.15 -23.89 18.68
CA ALA A 1034 -40.04 -23.19 19.60
C ALA A 1034 -41.39 -23.89 19.79
N VAL A 1035 -41.87 -24.64 18.79
CA VAL A 1035 -43.13 -25.42 18.84
C VAL A 1035 -42.89 -26.87 19.30
N VAL A 1036 -41.86 -27.54 18.78
CA VAL A 1036 -41.61 -28.96 19.01
C VAL A 1036 -41.04 -29.23 20.41
N ILE A 1037 -40.20 -28.33 20.95
CA ILE A 1037 -39.65 -28.50 22.30
C ILE A 1037 -40.76 -28.54 23.36
N PRO A 1038 -41.72 -27.59 23.39
CA PRO A 1038 -42.86 -27.67 24.31
C PRO A 1038 -43.70 -28.94 24.14
N ILE A 1039 -43.96 -29.37 22.91
CA ILE A 1039 -44.72 -30.61 22.63
C ILE A 1039 -43.95 -31.85 23.09
N GLY A 1040 -42.64 -31.89 22.85
CA GLY A 1040 -41.76 -32.97 23.29
C GLY A 1040 -41.67 -33.07 24.81
N ILE A 1041 -41.59 -31.92 25.50
CA ILE A 1041 -41.65 -31.86 26.97
C ILE A 1041 -43.01 -32.36 27.46
N ALA A 1042 -44.12 -31.92 26.85
CA ALA A 1042 -45.46 -32.38 27.21
C ALA A 1042 -45.63 -33.90 27.00
N ALA A 1043 -45.11 -34.45 25.91
CA ALA A 1043 -45.13 -35.88 25.63
C ALA A 1043 -44.25 -36.68 26.59
N ALA A 1044 -43.05 -36.18 26.94
CA ALA A 1044 -42.17 -36.80 27.91
C ALA A 1044 -42.79 -36.83 29.31
N VAL A 1045 -43.43 -35.72 29.72
CA VAL A 1045 -44.20 -35.65 30.97
C VAL A 1045 -45.39 -36.61 30.94
N GLY A 1046 -46.15 -36.64 29.84
CA GLY A 1046 -47.26 -37.57 29.65
C GLY A 1046 -46.84 -39.04 29.71
N TRP A 1047 -45.72 -39.39 29.08
CA TRP A 1047 -45.14 -40.74 29.13
C TRP A 1047 -44.64 -41.11 30.53
N TRP A 1048 -44.00 -40.17 31.23
CA TRP A 1048 -43.55 -40.37 32.60
C TRP A 1048 -44.72 -40.61 33.56
N VAL A 1049 -45.81 -39.84 33.42
CA VAL A 1049 -47.05 -40.04 34.20
C VAL A 1049 -47.69 -41.38 33.87
N TRP A 1050 -47.83 -41.74 32.59
CA TRP A 1050 -48.40 -43.02 32.17
C TRP A 1050 -47.59 -44.23 32.69
N ARG A 1051 -46.25 -44.15 32.63
CA ARG A 1051 -45.36 -45.21 33.10
C ARG A 1051 -45.37 -45.39 34.62
N ASN A 1052 -45.44 -44.31 35.38
CA ASN A 1052 -45.38 -44.37 36.85
C ASN A 1052 -46.75 -44.52 37.53
N TYR A 1053 -47.86 -44.19 36.86
CA TYR A 1053 -49.21 -44.22 37.45
C TYR A 1053 -50.25 -45.01 36.63
N GLY A 1054 -49.84 -45.71 35.57
CA GLY A 1054 -50.73 -46.45 34.66
C GLY A 1054 -51.54 -47.59 35.28
N SER A 1055 -51.18 -48.10 36.47
CA SER A 1055 -51.91 -49.18 37.16
C SER A 1055 -52.95 -48.71 38.18
N GLN A 1056 -53.14 -47.39 38.39
CA GLN A 1056 -54.09 -46.84 39.36
C GLN A 1056 -55.33 -46.18 38.75
N PHE A 1057 -55.40 -46.03 37.43
CA PHE A 1057 -56.60 -45.52 36.76
C PHE A 1057 -57.52 -46.67 36.31
N GLY A 1058 -58.34 -47.14 37.25
CA GLY A 1058 -59.44 -48.06 36.98
C GLY A 1058 -60.54 -47.43 36.10
N GLN A 1059 -61.24 -48.27 35.35
CA GLN A 1059 -62.26 -47.93 34.37
C GLN A 1059 -63.38 -47.02 34.94
N ILE A 1060 -63.77 -46.01 34.16
CA ILE A 1060 -64.90 -45.11 34.46
C ILE A 1060 -66.21 -45.92 34.43
N ARG A 1061 -66.89 -46.03 35.59
CA ARG A 1061 -68.32 -46.38 35.68
C ARG A 1061 -69.10 -45.18 36.20
N LEU A 1062 -70.09 -44.76 35.43
CA LEU A 1062 -71.11 -43.76 35.79
C LEU A 1062 -72.10 -44.35 36.81
N GLY A 1063 -72.37 -43.64 37.91
CA GLY A 1063 -73.50 -43.94 38.78
C GLY A 1063 -73.37 -43.47 40.23
N GLU A 1064 -74.11 -42.41 40.54
CA GLU A 1064 -74.71 -42.04 41.82
C GLU A 1064 -73.87 -41.56 43.02
N SER A 1065 -74.55 -40.67 43.74
CA SER A 1065 -74.10 -39.63 44.66
C SER A 1065 -74.37 -39.96 46.12
N SER A 1066 -73.37 -39.77 46.97
CA SER A 1066 -73.35 -39.48 48.43
C SER A 1066 -72.02 -40.03 48.97
N GLY A 1067 -71.25 -39.43 49.86
CA GLY A 1067 -71.46 -38.36 50.81
C GLY A 1067 -70.60 -38.69 52.03
N PHE A 1068 -69.40 -38.09 52.07
CA PHE A 1068 -68.43 -37.94 53.17
C PHE A 1068 -67.49 -39.09 53.60
N ASP A 1069 -66.20 -38.70 53.58
CA ASP A 1069 -65.11 -38.93 54.53
C ASP A 1069 -64.60 -40.35 54.79
N ASN A 1070 -63.58 -40.72 54.00
CA ASN A 1070 -62.26 -41.07 54.52
C ASN A 1070 -61.29 -41.21 53.34
N ASP A 1071 -60.28 -40.34 53.22
CA ASP A 1071 -59.12 -40.68 52.37
C ASP A 1071 -57.82 -39.99 52.80
N ALA A 1072 -56.76 -40.78 52.68
CA ALA A 1072 -55.47 -40.58 53.31
C ALA A 1072 -54.64 -39.40 52.75
N PRO A 1073 -53.62 -38.91 53.51
CA PRO A 1073 -52.87 -37.68 53.20
C PRO A 1073 -52.23 -37.63 51.79
N TRP A 1074 -51.85 -38.76 51.22
CA TRP A 1074 -51.18 -38.89 49.92
C TRP A 1074 -52.02 -38.56 48.68
N VAL A 1075 -53.35 -38.41 48.79
CA VAL A 1075 -54.23 -37.95 47.68
C VAL A 1075 -54.54 -36.44 47.80
N LYS A 1076 -54.52 -35.89 49.02
CA LYS A 1076 -54.87 -34.48 49.29
C LYS A 1076 -53.77 -33.50 48.87
N TYR A 1077 -52.49 -33.85 49.08
CA TYR A 1077 -51.36 -32.97 48.74
C TYR A 1077 -51.04 -32.88 47.25
N PRO A 1078 -51.17 -33.95 46.42
CA PRO A 1078 -50.97 -33.84 44.98
C PRO A 1078 -52.09 -33.06 44.27
N VAL A 1079 -53.35 -33.18 44.71
CA VAL A 1079 -54.47 -32.43 44.10
C VAL A 1079 -54.39 -30.94 44.44
N ILE A 1080 -53.95 -30.59 45.66
CA ILE A 1080 -53.64 -29.19 46.05
C ILE A 1080 -52.38 -28.68 45.31
N ALA A 1081 -51.38 -29.54 45.07
CA ALA A 1081 -50.18 -29.16 44.30
C ALA A 1081 -50.47 -28.98 42.79
N VAL A 1082 -51.36 -29.77 42.20
CA VAL A 1082 -51.77 -29.65 40.79
C VAL A 1082 -52.71 -28.46 40.59
N SER A 1083 -53.62 -28.18 41.54
CA SER A 1083 -54.46 -26.96 41.50
C SER A 1083 -53.68 -25.68 41.82
N ALA A 1084 -52.63 -25.76 42.66
CA ALA A 1084 -51.65 -24.67 42.84
C ALA A 1084 -50.76 -24.47 41.60
N ALA A 1085 -50.34 -25.54 40.92
CA ALA A 1085 -49.57 -25.44 39.68
C ALA A 1085 -50.38 -24.87 38.51
N VAL A 1086 -51.67 -25.21 38.40
CA VAL A 1086 -52.59 -24.64 37.39
C VAL A 1086 -52.90 -23.16 37.70
N ALA A 1087 -53.00 -22.77 38.97
CA ALA A 1087 -53.12 -21.36 39.37
C ALA A 1087 -51.83 -20.55 39.11
N VAL A 1088 -50.65 -21.17 39.25
CA VAL A 1088 -49.35 -20.55 38.92
C VAL A 1088 -49.19 -20.39 37.40
N VAL A 1089 -49.60 -21.38 36.59
CA VAL A 1089 -49.53 -21.30 35.12
C VAL A 1089 -50.54 -20.30 34.54
N ALA A 1090 -51.73 -20.16 35.14
CA ALA A 1090 -52.71 -19.14 34.75
C ALA A 1090 -52.29 -17.70 35.13
N ALA A 1091 -51.35 -17.54 36.07
CA ALA A 1091 -50.80 -16.24 36.49
C ALA A 1091 -49.50 -15.84 35.77
N LEU A 1092 -48.90 -16.72 34.95
CA LEU A 1092 -47.67 -16.45 34.20
C LEU A 1092 -47.75 -15.29 33.19
N PRO A 1093 -48.90 -14.97 32.54
CA PRO A 1093 -49.00 -13.78 31.71
C PRO A 1093 -48.87 -12.46 32.50
N LEU A 1094 -49.28 -12.46 33.78
CA LEU A 1094 -49.19 -11.29 34.65
C LEU A 1094 -47.81 -11.17 35.33
N LEU A 1095 -47.18 -12.30 35.68
CA LEU A 1095 -45.79 -12.31 36.18
C LEU A 1095 -44.76 -11.91 35.11
N GLY A 1096 -44.99 -12.24 33.84
CA GLY A 1096 -44.16 -11.77 32.73
C GLY A 1096 -44.16 -10.24 32.56
N SER A 1097 -45.32 -9.60 32.75
CA SER A 1097 -45.45 -8.14 32.69
C SER A 1097 -44.88 -7.41 33.92
N ALA A 1098 -44.86 -8.07 35.08
CA ALA A 1098 -44.29 -7.53 36.31
C ALA A 1098 -42.76 -7.72 36.40
N LEU A 1099 -42.23 -8.85 35.90
CA LEU A 1099 -40.78 -9.13 35.81
C LEU A 1099 -40.10 -8.26 34.76
N TRP A 1100 -40.79 -7.91 33.66
CA TRP A 1100 -40.28 -6.95 32.68
C TRP A 1100 -40.14 -5.52 33.25
N ARG A 1101 -40.97 -5.11 34.21
CA ARG A 1101 -40.87 -3.79 34.89
C ARG A 1101 -39.89 -3.76 36.07
N THR A 1102 -39.44 -4.91 36.59
CA THR A 1102 -38.41 -4.98 37.64
C THR A 1102 -37.01 -5.29 37.07
N ALA A 1103 -36.93 -5.96 35.91
CA ALA A 1103 -35.67 -6.15 35.19
C ALA A 1103 -35.17 -4.85 34.53
N SER A 1104 -36.06 -3.94 34.16
CA SER A 1104 -35.69 -2.64 33.57
C SER A 1104 -35.20 -1.59 34.57
N SER A 1105 -35.19 -1.87 35.89
CA SER A 1105 -34.74 -0.93 36.93
C SER A 1105 -33.53 -1.41 37.75
N ALA A 1106 -33.05 -2.64 37.54
CA ALA A 1106 -31.84 -3.17 38.18
C ALA A 1106 -30.58 -3.11 37.29
N TYR A 1107 -30.74 -2.84 35.98
CA TYR A 1107 -29.64 -2.69 35.02
C TYR A 1107 -28.92 -1.33 35.11
N GLU A 1108 -29.35 -0.43 36.02
CA GLU A 1108 -28.87 0.95 36.08
C GLU A 1108 -27.88 1.26 37.23
N ARG A 1109 -27.39 0.28 38.01
CA ARG A 1109 -26.39 0.57 39.07
C ARG A 1109 -25.33 -0.54 39.25
N VAL A 1110 -24.07 -0.15 38.99
CA VAL A 1110 -22.79 -0.78 39.43
C VAL A 1110 -22.38 -2.01 38.60
N SER A 1111 -21.59 -1.89 37.54
CA SER A 1111 -20.13 -1.67 37.48
C SER A 1111 -19.26 -2.68 38.26
N GLY A 1112 -18.32 -3.32 37.54
CA GLY A 1112 -17.19 -4.11 38.07
C GLY A 1112 -17.55 -5.55 38.47
N GLY A 1113 -16.82 -6.60 38.14
CA GLY A 1113 -15.46 -6.74 37.63
C GLY A 1113 -14.81 -7.93 38.36
N GLY A 1114 -14.28 -8.91 37.60
CA GLY A 1114 -13.20 -9.80 38.07
C GLY A 1114 -13.48 -11.30 38.26
N GLY A 1115 -12.75 -12.12 37.47
CA GLY A 1115 -12.22 -13.45 37.86
C GLY A 1115 -13.03 -14.67 37.40
N SER A 1116 -12.78 -15.29 36.23
CA SER A 1116 -11.63 -16.14 35.80
C SER A 1116 -11.71 -17.63 36.19
N TRP A 1117 -11.96 -18.47 35.16
CA TRP A 1117 -11.18 -19.64 34.67
C TRP A 1117 -11.93 -21.01 34.54
N LEU A 1118 -12.24 -21.41 33.29
CA LEU A 1118 -11.73 -22.62 32.57
C LEU A 1118 -12.58 -23.07 31.35
N ASN A 1119 -11.94 -22.95 30.17
CA ASN A 1119 -11.94 -23.76 28.93
C ASN A 1119 -13.21 -24.27 28.20
N GLY A 1120 -13.27 -23.95 26.89
CA GLY A 1120 -13.26 -24.97 25.82
C GLY A 1120 -14.22 -24.79 24.62
N GLY A 1121 -13.69 -24.37 23.46
CA GLY A 1121 -14.29 -24.48 22.12
C GLY A 1121 -15.31 -23.39 21.75
N GLY A 1122 -15.23 -22.63 20.67
CA GLY A 1122 -14.57 -22.85 19.39
C GLY A 1122 -15.60 -22.62 18.27
N GLN A 1123 -16.00 -21.37 18.02
CA GLN A 1123 -16.79 -20.98 16.84
C GLN A 1123 -16.61 -19.49 16.49
N ARG A 1124 -15.99 -19.28 15.32
CA ARG A 1124 -16.18 -18.27 14.26
C ARG A 1124 -16.87 -16.96 14.63
N ARG A 1125 -16.32 -15.82 14.15
CA ARG A 1125 -17.06 -14.71 13.51
C ARG A 1125 -16.11 -13.68 12.86
N PHE A 1126 -16.46 -13.34 11.61
CA PHE A 1126 -16.27 -12.09 10.85
C PHE A 1126 -14.98 -11.27 11.00
N THR A 1127 -14.21 -11.20 9.90
CA THR A 1127 -13.13 -10.22 9.69
C THR A 1127 -13.44 -9.41 8.44
N THR A 1128 -14.03 -8.23 8.59
CA THR A 1128 -13.98 -7.13 7.63
C THR A 1128 -12.80 -6.25 8.05
N ARG A 1129 -11.70 -6.24 7.29
CA ARG A 1129 -10.44 -5.63 7.72
C ARG A 1129 -9.64 -5.07 6.54
N ASP A 1130 -10.22 -4.13 5.79
CA ASP A 1130 -9.58 -3.55 4.59
C ASP A 1130 -9.60 -2.02 4.53
N SER A 1131 -9.19 -1.34 5.61
CA SER A 1131 -9.00 0.12 5.54
C SER A 1131 -7.82 0.70 6.32
N PHE A 1132 -6.97 -0.11 6.95
CA PHE A 1132 -5.88 0.42 7.81
C PHE A 1132 -4.50 -0.23 7.64
N ALA A 1133 -4.34 -1.12 6.66
CA ALA A 1133 -3.13 -1.91 6.50
C ALA A 1133 -2.35 -1.63 5.20
N ARG A 1134 -2.58 -0.50 4.52
CA ARG A 1134 -1.77 -0.13 3.34
C ARG A 1134 -0.69 0.86 3.76
N GLY A 1135 0.53 0.32 3.84
CA GLY A 1135 1.83 1.00 3.89
C GLY A 1135 1.84 2.43 4.42
N ARG A 1136 2.18 2.61 5.69
CA ARG A 1136 2.57 3.92 6.26
C ARG A 1136 3.83 4.54 5.63
N GLY A 1137 4.36 3.94 4.56
CA GLY A 1137 5.37 4.54 3.69
C GLY A 1137 4.78 5.44 2.59
N ASP A 1138 3.46 5.39 2.31
CA ASP A 1138 2.80 6.19 1.26
C ASP A 1138 2.40 7.59 1.73
N TYR A 1139 2.47 7.86 3.03
CA TYR A 1139 2.23 9.18 3.64
C TYR A 1139 3.53 9.88 4.04
N ALA A 1140 4.69 9.30 3.70
CA ALA A 1140 6.01 9.83 4.08
C ALA A 1140 6.67 10.68 2.99
N SER A 1141 6.03 10.83 1.82
CA SER A 1141 6.40 11.76 0.76
C SER A 1141 5.41 12.92 0.74
N VAL A 1142 5.26 13.63 1.86
CA VAL A 1142 4.68 14.96 1.80
C VAL A 1142 5.70 15.83 1.07
N ASP A 1143 5.20 16.72 0.20
CA ASP A 1143 6.00 17.69 -0.55
C ASP A 1143 7.00 18.40 0.38
N ASP A 1144 8.09 18.92 -0.16
CA ASP A 1144 9.08 19.69 0.65
C ASP A 1144 8.44 20.95 1.30
N ASP A 1145 7.19 21.27 0.95
CA ASP A 1145 6.35 22.32 1.52
C ASP A 1145 5.19 21.74 2.37
N GLU A 1146 5.47 21.28 3.60
CA GLU A 1146 4.41 20.95 4.56
C GLU A 1146 3.66 22.22 4.97
N GLY A 1147 2.48 22.42 4.38
CA GLY A 1147 1.57 23.53 4.64
C GLY A 1147 1.39 24.45 3.44
N GLU A 1148 0.40 24.20 2.58
CA GLU A 1148 0.16 25.08 1.43
C GLU A 1148 -0.66 26.31 1.85
N LEU A 1149 -0.06 27.49 1.72
CA LEU A 1149 -0.69 28.78 1.99
C LEU A 1149 -1.64 29.14 0.85
N LEU A 1150 -2.91 29.33 1.18
CA LEU A 1150 -3.94 29.79 0.28
C LEU A 1150 -4.33 31.22 0.66
N GLY A 1151 -3.86 32.21 -0.10
CA GLY A 1151 -4.43 33.57 -0.05
C GLY A 1151 -3.52 34.79 0.02
N ASP A 1152 -2.18 34.63 -0.02
CA ASP A 1152 -1.28 35.80 -0.11
C ASP A 1152 -0.75 35.95 -1.55
N ASP A 1153 -1.27 36.92 -2.29
CA ASP A 1153 -0.54 37.48 -3.43
C ASP A 1153 0.41 38.50 -2.80
N SER A 1154 1.68 38.14 -2.55
CA SER A 1154 2.66 39.14 -2.15
C SER A 1154 2.69 40.22 -3.22
N ASP A 1155 2.32 41.45 -2.85
CA ASP A 1155 2.47 42.65 -3.65
C ASP A 1155 3.97 42.86 -3.98
N GLU A 1156 4.49 42.17 -4.98
CA GLU A 1156 5.70 42.58 -5.70
C GLU A 1156 5.33 43.67 -6.73
N GLU A 1157 4.79 44.79 -6.23
CA GLU A 1157 4.92 46.11 -6.86
C GLU A 1157 4.85 47.17 -5.76
N VAL A 1158 5.96 47.42 -5.04
CA VAL A 1158 6.68 48.71 -4.89
C VAL A 1158 8.08 48.48 -4.31
#